data_AF-A0A934DZG0-F1
#
_entry.id   AF-A0A934DZG0-F1
#
_cell.length_a   1.000
_cell.length_b   1.000
_cell.length_c   1.000
_cell.angle_alpha   90.00
_cell.angle_beta   90.00
_cell.angle_gamma   90.00
#
_symmetry.space_group_name_H-M   'P 1'
#
loop_
_entity.id
_entity.type
_entity.pdbx_description
1 polymer ?
#
loop_
_entity_poly.entity_id
_entity_poly.type
_entity_poly.pdbx_seq_one_letter_code
_entity_poly.pdbx_strand_id
1 'polypeptide(L)'
;MTSLIGKWVVARGRVAWPLVVAALVLVGCGSDSPSESPAGGNPAVCTGGKTACGSVCSSIDKDPAHCGSCGVSCDVGSVCSRGACAVTCQAALTDCNGSCSNLKTDREDCGACGNACAEGQVCSAGTCALSCQEGLLNCSGICADILTDRDNCGACGKACGSGLVCSAGVCAPTCQKELEECAGLCVNTHTSIDHCGGCGKACAKGQVCSAGTCALSCQKQLTNCKGICASLQSDNFNCGACGNACEAGHVCSAGVCAVTCQTGLDVCDGVCANLDNDNLHCGACGNVCASGKICSAGSCELSCATGLTECNSFCVDTKTSRENCGGCGHACNEGEICSAGACKVTCQSGLTECSGTCVNLKTSLDHCGSCSNACPSGEVCSNGTCQVSCQVGLTQCSGTCVSLASDNANCGACAKACGAGELCSNGTCSVTCQQGLHECSGICVNLGTDHLNCGACGTQCEAGEVCSAGSCALSCQQTLTNCSGTCVNLQTDNASCGTCGNGCTAGEVCSKGVCGVSCQQGLTDCSGLCVNLQSDLQNCGVCGTKCAAGEVCSAGTCALSCQQTLTDCSGLCVNTKSDPQHCGDCSVACSPGQYCSDGLCALNCQQNLSDCNGYCVNLQNDPFNCGQCENPCNVGELCSSGVCAVTCQAQLQDCSGLCVNLQTDNTNCGACGTVCPLGQVCSAGACSLTCQTGLSKCGATCANLQTDNANCGSCGNTCGLGQACSLGVCSLTCQSGLQKCGPMCTNTQTDNVNCGSCGNACSPGESCQSGLCKVTCQTGMTQCAGLCTDTQNDDANCGACGNVCPAYDYCTAGACTTIPTVNLTLSSDTSAYNVFTAASSPTTPVNVTLTINAGVTVSAATQGGTAIFSGALRMGSTLTIVNSGLIAGGGGNGGKGASVTGCPTWVPGTVGTAGGNAIDTVVPLFVFNYGIVRPGGGGGGGGGTTSIAAYLGGGGGGGAGIPAGLAGPAGTLNGCYSSYSGYPGAAGTATLGGTGGNQYNNAQSGGKGGDPGIAGSSGVNSSPGLGGLPGLRVRHHGQVTMFQNISGGTSAGADGV
;
A
#
# COMPACT_ATOMS: atom_id res chain seq x y z
N MET A 1 66.30 -4.19 9.71
CA MET A 1 67.40 -5.03 9.16
C MET A 1 66.91 -6.47 9.10
N THR A 2 67.34 -7.24 8.10
CA THR A 2 67.45 -8.72 8.07
C THR A 2 66.60 -9.62 9.00
N SER A 3 65.78 -10.47 8.37
CA SER A 3 65.85 -11.95 8.45
C SER A 3 64.99 -12.79 9.42
N LEU A 4 64.23 -13.71 8.77
CA LEU A 4 64.07 -15.16 9.07
C LEU A 4 63.15 -15.58 10.26
N ILE A 5 62.15 -16.44 10.04
CA ILE A 5 62.15 -17.93 10.17
C ILE A 5 62.66 -18.44 11.53
N GLY A 6 61.97 -19.29 12.31
CA GLY A 6 60.64 -19.91 12.14
C GLY A 6 60.58 -21.40 12.58
N LYS A 7 59.37 -21.99 12.53
CA LYS A 7 59.01 -23.44 12.60
C LYS A 7 59.12 -24.24 13.93
N TRP A 8 57.95 -24.78 14.33
CA TRP A 8 57.65 -26.19 14.70
C TRP A 8 58.50 -26.99 15.71
N VAL A 9 57.90 -27.29 16.87
CA VAL A 9 58.01 -28.57 17.62
C VAL A 9 56.60 -28.89 18.16
N VAL A 10 55.80 -29.79 17.56
CA VAL A 10 55.77 -31.26 17.76
C VAL A 10 55.32 -31.72 19.18
N ALA A 11 54.00 -31.72 19.36
CA ALA A 11 53.15 -32.84 19.83
C ALA A 11 53.47 -33.68 21.11
N ARG A 12 52.49 -33.65 22.03
CA ARG A 12 51.88 -34.78 22.79
C ARG A 12 52.72 -35.56 23.83
N GLY A 13 52.23 -35.57 25.08
CA GLY A 13 52.53 -36.61 26.09
C GLY A 13 51.72 -36.44 27.39
N ARG A 14 50.92 -37.43 27.79
CA ARG A 14 50.18 -37.45 29.08
C ARG A 14 50.92 -38.33 30.11
N VAL A 15 51.09 -37.85 31.35
CA VAL A 15 51.15 -38.65 32.60
C VAL A 15 50.56 -37.77 33.74
N ALA A 16 50.22 -38.34 34.92
CA ALA A 16 49.55 -37.63 36.02
C ALA A 16 50.15 -37.98 37.42
N TRP A 17 49.60 -37.34 38.48
CA TRP A 17 49.80 -37.58 39.94
C TRP A 17 51.13 -37.08 40.57
N PRO A 18 51.25 -36.89 41.92
CA PRO A 18 50.24 -36.94 43.01
C PRO A 18 50.27 -35.83 44.13
N LEU A 19 49.19 -35.78 44.93
CA LEU A 19 49.04 -35.54 46.41
C LEU A 19 50.00 -34.66 47.25
N VAL A 20 49.40 -33.78 48.09
CA VAL A 20 49.54 -33.61 49.58
C VAL A 20 48.29 -32.78 50.02
N VAL A 21 47.24 -33.30 50.68
CA VAL A 21 47.04 -33.54 52.14
C VAL A 21 47.07 -32.24 52.99
N ALA A 22 46.18 -31.93 53.95
CA ALA A 22 45.11 -32.67 54.66
C ALA A 22 43.71 -32.03 54.40
N ALA A 23 42.64 -31.99 55.24
CA ALA A 23 42.38 -32.33 56.66
C ALA A 23 40.89 -32.76 56.89
N LEU A 24 40.40 -32.72 58.15
CA LEU A 24 39.04 -33.15 58.59
C LEU A 24 38.27 -31.96 59.23
N VAL A 25 36.93 -31.93 59.35
CA VAL A 25 36.00 -32.64 60.29
C VAL A 25 34.55 -32.30 59.83
N LEU A 26 33.59 -33.21 59.52
CA LEU A 26 32.78 -34.17 60.34
C LEU A 26 31.85 -33.46 61.37
N VAL A 27 30.53 -33.69 61.57
CA VAL A 27 29.44 -34.65 61.16
C VAL A 27 28.10 -33.84 61.23
N GLY A 28 26.94 -34.13 60.62
CA GLY A 28 26.45 -35.18 59.68
C GLY A 28 25.05 -35.73 60.07
N CYS A 29 24.27 -36.23 59.09
CA CYS A 29 22.94 -36.89 59.19
C CYS A 29 21.68 -36.06 59.58
N GLY A 30 20.59 -36.20 58.79
CA GLY A 30 19.26 -36.52 59.35
C GLY A 30 18.04 -35.60 59.06
N SER A 31 17.04 -36.18 58.37
CA SER A 31 15.57 -35.99 58.52
C SER A 31 14.88 -34.60 58.35
N ASP A 32 13.92 -34.62 57.42
CA ASP A 32 12.55 -34.09 57.47
C ASP A 32 12.22 -32.57 57.37
N SER A 33 11.15 -32.33 56.60
CA SER A 33 10.41 -31.06 56.42
C SER A 33 9.22 -31.00 57.41
N PRO A 34 8.40 -29.91 57.50
CA PRO A 34 8.38 -28.66 56.70
C PRO A 34 8.25 -27.37 57.56
N SER A 35 8.21 -26.19 56.92
CA SER A 35 7.17 -25.13 57.13
C SER A 35 7.64 -23.73 56.67
N GLU A 36 6.75 -23.03 55.96
CA GLU A 36 6.61 -21.56 55.85
C GLU A 36 7.73 -20.66 55.29
N SER A 37 7.27 -19.67 54.51
CA SER A 37 8.01 -18.51 53.99
C SER A 37 7.53 -17.27 54.77
N PRO A 38 8.30 -16.16 54.90
CA PRO A 38 8.40 -15.26 53.73
C PRO A 38 9.64 -14.34 53.60
N ALA A 39 9.74 -13.74 52.40
CA ALA A 39 10.32 -12.42 52.06
C ALA A 39 11.86 -12.23 52.03
N GLY A 40 12.32 -11.43 51.04
CA GLY A 40 13.63 -10.75 51.09
C GLY A 40 14.55 -10.84 49.86
N GLY A 41 14.10 -10.45 48.66
CA GLY A 41 14.97 -10.31 47.47
C GLY A 41 14.73 -8.97 46.76
N ASN A 42 15.72 -8.09 46.74
CA ASN A 42 15.57 -6.69 46.33
C ASN A 42 15.70 -6.51 44.80
N PRO A 43 14.95 -5.57 44.16
CA PRO A 43 15.19 -5.22 42.76
C PRO A 43 16.55 -4.52 42.56
N ALA A 44 17.04 -4.48 41.31
CA ALA A 44 18.33 -3.91 40.96
C ALA A 44 18.40 -2.40 41.24
N VAL A 45 19.20 -1.99 42.23
CA VAL A 45 19.38 -0.58 42.60
C VAL A 45 20.43 0.06 41.69
N CYS A 46 19.97 0.70 40.61
CA CYS A 46 20.84 1.37 39.65
C CYS A 46 21.35 2.71 40.19
N THR A 47 22.61 2.76 40.61
CA THR A 47 23.28 3.98 41.06
C THR A 47 23.74 4.85 39.88
N GLY A 48 23.62 6.18 40.00
CA GLY A 48 24.18 7.13 39.04
C GLY A 48 23.24 7.57 37.90
N GLY A 49 21.92 7.57 38.13
CA GLY A 49 20.94 8.10 37.17
C GLY A 49 20.56 7.15 36.02
N LYS A 50 20.97 5.88 36.11
CA LYS A 50 20.61 4.82 35.16
C LYS A 50 19.27 4.17 35.50
N THR A 51 18.57 3.68 34.48
CA THR A 51 17.26 3.01 34.60
C THR A 51 17.44 1.50 34.57
N ALA A 52 16.62 0.77 35.34
CA ALA A 52 16.62 -0.69 35.34
C ALA A 52 15.83 -1.23 34.12
N CYS A 53 16.55 -1.63 33.08
CA CYS A 53 15.99 -2.33 31.93
C CYS A 53 16.14 -3.85 32.16
N GLY A 54 15.15 -4.41 32.85
CA GLY A 54 15.25 -5.77 33.40
C GLY A 54 16.34 -5.85 34.46
N SER A 55 17.29 -6.77 34.29
CA SER A 55 18.44 -6.93 35.18
C SER A 55 19.63 -6.01 34.86
N VAL A 56 19.55 -5.19 33.81
CA VAL A 56 20.64 -4.31 33.35
C VAL A 56 20.36 -2.85 33.72
N CYS A 57 21.32 -2.21 34.39
CA CYS A 57 21.27 -0.77 34.64
C CYS A 57 21.75 0.00 33.40
N SER A 58 20.81 0.32 32.52
CA SER A 58 21.06 1.01 31.26
C SER A 58 20.94 2.53 31.41
N SER A 59 21.71 3.25 30.60
CA SER A 59 21.62 4.71 30.50
C SER A 59 20.64 5.02 29.37
N ILE A 60 19.34 5.12 29.67
CA ILE A 60 18.29 5.41 28.65
C ILE A 60 18.48 6.76 27.95
N ASP A 61 19.43 7.58 28.42
CA ASP A 61 19.89 8.83 27.80
C ASP A 61 21.01 8.65 26.77
N LYS A 62 21.62 7.46 26.65
CA LYS A 62 22.83 7.17 25.83
C LYS A 62 22.91 5.76 25.22
N ASP A 63 22.09 4.81 25.64
CA ASP A 63 22.13 3.41 25.20
C ASP A 63 21.31 3.20 23.91
N PRO A 64 21.92 2.87 22.76
CA PRO A 64 21.20 2.70 21.50
C PRO A 64 20.22 1.52 21.47
N ALA A 65 20.28 0.58 22.42
CA ALA A 65 19.33 -0.53 22.52
C ALA A 65 18.12 -0.22 23.41
N HIS A 66 18.20 0.83 24.23
CA HIS A 66 17.24 1.18 25.29
C HIS A 66 16.97 2.70 25.35
N CYS A 67 16.84 3.35 24.19
CA CYS A 67 16.82 4.79 24.11
C CYS A 67 15.47 5.40 24.50
N GLY A 68 15.48 6.31 25.47
CA GLY A 68 14.28 6.96 26.00
C GLY A 68 13.43 6.05 26.90
N SER A 69 13.32 4.77 26.54
CA SER A 69 12.75 3.72 27.38
C SER A 69 13.34 2.34 27.06
N CYS A 70 13.22 1.41 28.01
CA CYS A 70 13.77 0.07 27.88
C CYS A 70 13.13 -0.71 26.72
N GLY A 71 13.96 -1.25 25.84
CA GLY A 71 13.53 -2.00 24.65
C GLY A 71 13.30 -1.18 23.39
N VAL A 72 13.48 0.15 23.42
CA VAL A 72 13.49 0.98 22.22
C VAL A 72 14.90 1.04 21.63
N SER A 73 15.12 0.36 20.51
CA SER A 73 16.37 0.37 19.77
C SER A 73 16.39 1.44 18.67
N CYS A 74 17.56 2.04 18.43
CA CYS A 74 17.76 3.05 17.39
C CYS A 74 18.16 2.43 16.03
N ASP A 75 17.82 3.12 14.94
CA ASP A 75 18.13 2.68 13.56
C ASP A 75 19.64 2.66 13.27
N VAL A 76 20.05 1.79 12.35
CA VAL A 76 21.46 1.55 11.99
C VAL A 76 22.14 2.84 11.53
N GLY A 77 23.16 3.28 12.27
CA GLY A 77 23.90 4.52 12.02
C GLY A 77 23.51 5.71 12.93
N SER A 78 22.43 5.58 13.70
CA SER A 78 22.05 6.55 14.75
C SER A 78 22.50 6.09 16.14
N VAL A 79 22.51 7.02 17.11
CA VAL A 79 22.81 6.70 18.52
C VAL A 79 21.73 7.30 19.43
N CYS A 80 21.66 6.83 20.66
CA CYS A 80 20.81 7.46 21.65
C CYS A 80 21.43 8.75 22.20
N SER A 81 20.69 9.85 22.17
CA SER A 81 21.10 11.13 22.76
C SER A 81 19.94 11.74 23.54
N ARG A 82 20.11 11.88 24.87
CA ARG A 82 19.12 12.42 25.80
C ARG A 82 17.78 11.67 25.85
N GLY A 83 17.73 10.43 25.35
CA GLY A 83 16.52 9.63 25.30
C GLY A 83 15.71 9.76 24.01
N ALA A 84 16.31 10.27 22.94
CA ALA A 84 15.82 10.12 21.57
C ALA A 84 16.92 9.51 20.70
N CYS A 85 16.53 8.68 19.74
CA CYS A 85 17.43 8.22 18.69
C CYS A 85 17.75 9.40 17.76
N ALA A 86 19.03 9.65 17.51
CA ALA A 86 19.50 10.81 16.77
C ALA A 86 20.76 10.46 15.97
N VAL A 87 20.90 11.05 14.78
CA VAL A 87 22.15 10.94 14.01
C VAL A 87 23.19 11.86 14.66
N THR A 88 24.10 11.31 15.47
CA THR A 88 25.19 12.12 16.05
C THR A 88 26.27 12.37 15.03
N CYS A 89 26.10 13.47 14.31
CA CYS A 89 27.18 14.15 13.64
C CYS A 89 28.28 14.53 14.64
N GLN A 90 29.55 14.52 14.21
CA GLN A 90 30.67 14.91 15.06
C GLN A 90 30.53 16.36 15.55
N ALA A 91 31.16 16.70 16.67
CA ALA A 91 31.14 18.06 17.20
C ALA A 91 31.60 19.09 16.14
N ALA A 92 30.77 20.11 15.90
CA ALA A 92 30.85 21.11 14.83
C ALA A 92 30.28 20.72 13.45
N LEU A 93 29.63 19.56 13.32
CA LEU A 93 28.69 19.22 12.24
C LEU A 93 27.24 19.27 12.76
N THR A 94 26.25 19.36 11.86
CA THR A 94 24.81 19.39 12.20
C THR A 94 24.05 18.37 11.36
N ASP A 95 23.01 17.76 11.96
CA ASP A 95 22.06 16.90 11.27
C ASP A 95 21.11 17.76 10.40
N CYS A 96 21.16 17.53 9.09
CA CYS A 96 20.34 18.15 8.06
C CYS A 96 19.51 17.07 7.36
N ASN A 97 18.40 16.68 8.01
CA ASN A 97 17.44 15.67 7.54
C ASN A 97 18.05 14.26 7.33
N GLY A 98 18.86 13.79 8.29
CA GLY A 98 19.48 12.46 8.26
C GLY A 98 20.86 12.42 7.61
N SER A 99 21.41 13.56 7.21
CA SER A 99 22.78 13.72 6.71
C SER A 99 23.56 14.69 7.60
N CYS A 100 24.86 14.45 7.76
CA CYS A 100 25.73 15.25 8.64
C CYS A 100 26.52 16.31 7.88
N SER A 101 25.97 17.51 7.80
CA SER A 101 26.54 18.62 7.02
C SER A 101 27.34 19.59 7.89
N ASN A 102 28.40 20.17 7.33
CA ASN A 102 29.22 21.16 8.03
C ASN A 102 28.68 22.57 7.78
N LEU A 103 27.82 23.08 8.66
CA LEU A 103 27.21 24.41 8.48
C LEU A 103 28.20 25.57 8.31
N LYS A 104 29.52 25.38 8.52
CA LYS A 104 30.53 26.42 8.32
C LYS A 104 31.17 26.44 6.92
N THR A 105 31.07 25.35 6.17
CA THR A 105 31.78 25.14 4.89
C THR A 105 30.95 24.44 3.82
N ASP A 106 29.85 23.78 4.18
CA ASP A 106 28.95 23.14 3.24
C ASP A 106 28.21 24.19 2.41
N ARG A 107 28.05 23.94 1.12
CA ARG A 107 27.42 24.87 0.18
C ARG A 107 25.89 24.84 0.30
N GLU A 108 25.32 23.65 0.49
CA GLU A 108 23.88 23.42 0.41
C GLU A 108 23.21 23.58 1.79
N ASP A 109 23.99 23.45 2.87
CA ASP A 109 23.58 23.64 4.26
C ASP A 109 24.33 24.81 4.94
N CYS A 110 24.55 25.93 4.25
CA CYS A 110 25.43 26.98 4.77
C CYS A 110 24.79 27.80 5.90
N GLY A 111 25.33 27.70 7.12
CA GLY A 111 24.84 28.41 8.32
C GLY A 111 23.56 27.83 8.92
N ALA A 112 22.72 27.19 8.11
CA ALA A 112 21.53 26.42 8.49
C ALA A 112 21.25 25.35 7.42
N CYS A 113 20.59 24.26 7.82
CA CYS A 113 20.23 23.17 6.90
C CYS A 113 19.30 23.66 5.78
N GLY A 114 19.53 23.19 4.55
CA GLY A 114 18.82 23.58 3.34
C GLY A 114 19.11 25.01 2.83
N ASN A 115 20.04 25.75 3.47
CA ASN A 115 20.39 27.10 3.05
C ASN A 115 21.50 27.11 1.99
N ALA A 116 21.13 26.75 0.77
CA ALA A 116 22.04 26.68 -0.36
C ALA A 116 22.54 28.07 -0.81
N CYS A 117 23.87 28.23 -0.91
CA CYS A 117 24.45 29.48 -1.37
C CYS A 117 24.17 29.75 -2.86
N ALA A 118 24.03 31.03 -3.23
CA ALA A 118 23.78 31.43 -4.61
C ALA A 118 24.99 31.21 -5.55
N GLU A 119 24.79 31.33 -6.86
CA GLU A 119 25.88 31.29 -7.85
C GLU A 119 26.96 32.33 -7.54
N GLY A 120 28.24 31.92 -7.58
CA GLY A 120 29.39 32.79 -7.26
C GLY A 120 29.65 33.04 -5.77
N GLN A 121 28.79 32.55 -4.87
CA GLN A 121 29.03 32.55 -3.42
C GLN A 121 29.63 31.22 -2.95
N VAL A 122 30.36 31.27 -1.84
CA VAL A 122 30.90 30.11 -1.11
C VAL A 122 30.48 30.17 0.36
N CYS A 123 30.31 29.02 1.02
CA CYS A 123 30.09 29.03 2.46
C CYS A 123 31.42 29.28 3.18
N SER A 124 31.48 30.38 3.96
CA SER A 124 32.66 30.75 4.72
C SER A 124 32.28 31.07 6.15
N ALA A 125 32.79 30.26 7.08
CA ALA A 125 32.50 30.30 8.52
C ALA A 125 31.00 30.27 8.89
N GLY A 126 30.14 29.80 7.97
CA GLY A 126 28.69 29.69 8.16
C GLY A 126 27.88 30.89 7.69
N THR A 127 28.42 31.67 6.76
CA THR A 127 27.64 32.61 5.94
C THR A 127 27.99 32.43 4.46
N CYS A 128 26.99 32.55 3.59
CA CYS A 128 27.20 32.56 2.15
C CYS A 128 27.87 33.88 1.75
N ALA A 129 29.17 33.83 1.48
CA ALA A 129 30.00 34.99 1.20
C ALA A 129 30.41 35.04 -0.28
N LEU A 130 30.53 36.25 -0.81
CA LEU A 130 31.06 36.48 -2.16
C LEU A 130 32.60 36.32 -2.15
N SER A 131 33.12 35.44 -3.00
CA SER A 131 34.56 35.08 -3.03
C SER A 131 35.42 36.14 -3.76
N CYS A 132 35.57 37.31 -3.15
CA CYS A 132 36.48 38.35 -3.65
C CYS A 132 37.94 37.93 -3.47
N GLN A 133 38.75 38.09 -4.52
CA GLN A 133 40.19 37.83 -4.48
C GLN A 133 40.93 38.88 -3.64
N GLU A 134 42.05 38.48 -3.02
CA GLU A 134 42.97 39.36 -2.30
C GLU A 134 43.37 40.58 -3.16
N GLY A 135 43.08 41.78 -2.66
CA GLY A 135 43.22 43.06 -3.38
C GLY A 135 41.90 43.74 -3.74
N LEU A 136 40.79 42.99 -3.83
CA LEU A 136 39.45 43.52 -4.14
C LEU A 136 38.64 43.77 -2.85
N LEU A 137 37.79 44.80 -2.86
CA LEU A 137 36.90 45.13 -1.74
C LEU A 137 35.44 44.81 -2.11
N ASN A 138 34.67 44.27 -1.16
CA ASN A 138 33.24 44.04 -1.34
C ASN A 138 32.47 45.37 -1.20
N CYS A 139 32.05 45.91 -2.34
CA CYS A 139 31.26 47.13 -2.43
C CYS A 139 29.80 46.76 -2.73
N SER A 140 29.02 46.58 -1.68
CA SER A 140 27.57 46.29 -1.72
C SER A 140 27.17 45.04 -2.54
N GLY A 141 27.94 43.96 -2.43
CA GLY A 141 27.66 42.69 -3.10
C GLY A 141 28.33 42.51 -4.47
N ILE A 142 29.29 43.38 -4.81
CA ILE A 142 30.16 43.26 -5.98
C ILE A 142 31.61 43.41 -5.50
N CYS A 143 32.54 42.60 -6.04
CA CYS A 143 33.97 42.73 -5.77
C CYS A 143 34.57 43.82 -6.67
N ALA A 144 34.94 44.95 -6.09
CA ALA A 144 35.51 46.10 -6.81
C ALA A 144 37.00 46.26 -6.52
N ASP A 145 37.79 46.58 -7.55
CA ASP A 145 39.17 47.03 -7.36
C ASP A 145 39.18 48.52 -7.03
N ILE A 146 39.25 48.87 -5.75
CA ILE A 146 39.30 50.28 -5.33
C ILE A 146 40.53 51.05 -5.85
N LEU A 147 41.50 50.42 -6.50
CA LEU A 147 42.64 51.11 -7.12
C LEU A 147 42.38 51.54 -8.57
N THR A 148 41.44 50.89 -9.28
CA THR A 148 41.18 51.13 -10.72
C THR A 148 39.70 51.30 -11.10
N ASP A 149 38.75 50.88 -10.24
CA ASP A 149 37.32 51.07 -10.45
C ASP A 149 36.94 52.56 -10.37
N ARG A 150 36.32 53.08 -11.43
CA ARG A 150 35.92 54.48 -11.54
C ARG A 150 34.83 54.86 -10.53
N ASP A 151 33.93 53.95 -10.20
CA ASP A 151 32.77 54.20 -9.34
C ASP A 151 33.01 53.80 -7.87
N ASN A 152 34.09 53.06 -7.58
CA ASN A 152 34.55 52.69 -6.23
C ASN A 152 35.97 53.22 -5.90
N CYS A 153 36.37 54.36 -6.48
CA CYS A 153 37.76 54.80 -6.50
C CYS A 153 38.31 55.18 -5.12
N GLY A 154 39.20 54.36 -4.56
CA GLY A 154 39.85 54.50 -3.25
C GLY A 154 38.94 54.17 -2.05
N ALA A 155 37.64 53.95 -2.27
CA ALA A 155 36.65 53.50 -1.30
C ALA A 155 35.34 53.14 -2.03
N CYS A 156 34.57 52.18 -1.50
CA CYS A 156 33.27 51.83 -2.07
C CYS A 156 32.34 53.04 -2.25
N GLY A 157 31.69 53.14 -3.41
CA GLY A 157 30.78 54.23 -3.78
C GLY A 157 31.45 55.59 -4.07
N LYS A 158 32.78 55.69 -4.02
CA LYS A 158 33.52 56.93 -4.30
C LYS A 158 33.76 57.12 -5.81
N ALA A 159 32.70 57.48 -6.53
CA ALA A 159 32.75 57.64 -7.97
C ALA A 159 33.53 58.89 -8.43
N CYS A 160 34.36 58.74 -9.46
CA CYS A 160 35.09 59.84 -10.08
C CYS A 160 34.18 60.71 -10.96
N GLY A 161 34.36 62.03 -10.86
CA GLY A 161 33.64 63.03 -11.65
C GLY A 161 33.88 62.91 -13.16
N SER A 162 33.00 63.52 -13.95
CA SER A 162 33.05 63.49 -15.42
C SER A 162 34.40 63.97 -15.96
N GLY A 163 35.08 63.12 -16.75
CA GLY A 163 36.41 63.41 -17.29
C GLY A 163 37.58 63.02 -16.38
N LEU A 164 37.33 62.32 -15.26
CA LEU A 164 38.36 61.74 -14.38
C LEU A 164 38.23 60.22 -14.31
N VAL A 165 39.37 59.53 -14.29
CA VAL A 165 39.53 58.08 -14.20
C VAL A 165 40.13 57.69 -12.85
N CYS A 166 39.88 56.48 -12.35
CA CYS A 166 40.57 56.02 -11.15
C CYS A 166 41.98 55.51 -11.48
N SER A 167 42.97 55.94 -10.70
CA SER A 167 44.35 55.47 -10.80
C SER A 167 44.97 55.42 -9.40
N ALA A 168 45.38 54.23 -8.97
CA ALA A 168 45.89 53.96 -7.62
C ALA A 168 44.96 54.47 -6.49
N GLY A 169 43.63 54.42 -6.70
CA GLY A 169 42.61 54.87 -5.74
C GLY A 169 42.36 56.38 -5.71
N VAL A 170 42.92 57.13 -6.66
CA VAL A 170 42.75 58.58 -6.80
C VAL A 170 42.18 58.91 -8.19
N CYS A 171 41.20 59.83 -8.24
CA CYS A 171 40.63 60.31 -9.49
C CYS A 171 41.61 61.27 -10.20
N ALA A 172 42.06 60.91 -11.41
CA ALA A 172 43.09 61.61 -12.19
C ALA A 172 42.62 61.87 -13.64
N PRO A 173 43.22 62.84 -14.37
CA PRO A 173 42.74 63.25 -15.70
C PRO A 173 43.31 62.47 -16.90
N THR A 174 44.27 61.55 -16.71
CA THR A 174 44.90 60.80 -17.82
C THR A 174 45.32 59.38 -17.41
N CYS A 175 45.32 58.45 -18.38
CA CYS A 175 45.83 57.10 -18.18
C CYS A 175 47.34 57.11 -17.91
N GLN A 176 47.81 56.26 -17.00
CA GLN A 176 49.24 55.93 -16.93
C GLN A 176 49.59 54.85 -17.97
N LYS A 177 50.87 54.80 -18.33
CA LYS A 177 51.43 53.75 -19.20
C LYS A 177 51.18 52.38 -18.57
N GLU A 178 50.86 51.38 -19.40
CA GLU A 178 50.41 50.02 -19.01
C GLU A 178 48.91 49.87 -18.67
N LEU A 179 48.09 50.92 -18.89
CA LEU A 179 46.62 50.83 -18.97
C LEU A 179 46.13 51.03 -20.42
N GLU A 180 45.02 50.40 -20.79
CA GLU A 180 44.40 50.47 -22.11
C GLU A 180 43.21 51.46 -22.09
N GLU A 181 43.03 52.26 -23.16
CA GLU A 181 41.94 53.24 -23.24
C GLU A 181 40.71 52.63 -23.92
N CYS A 182 39.70 52.30 -23.12
CA CYS A 182 38.45 51.70 -23.58
C CYS A 182 37.31 52.73 -23.48
N ALA A 183 37.00 53.38 -24.60
CA ALA A 183 35.90 54.34 -24.74
C ALA A 183 35.91 55.49 -23.69
N GLY A 184 37.11 55.97 -23.33
CA GLY A 184 37.30 57.05 -22.35
C GLY A 184 37.47 56.58 -20.89
N LEU A 185 37.45 55.28 -20.61
CA LEU A 185 37.96 54.71 -19.36
C LEU A 185 39.37 54.13 -19.56
N CYS A 186 40.28 54.45 -18.65
CA CYS A 186 41.56 53.76 -18.53
C CYS A 186 41.34 52.47 -17.73
N VAL A 187 41.59 51.31 -18.33
CA VAL A 187 41.37 50.01 -17.67
C VAL A 187 42.59 49.12 -17.79
N ASN A 188 42.84 48.33 -16.75
CA ASN A 188 43.86 47.28 -16.81
C ASN A 188 43.22 46.03 -17.44
N THR A 189 43.47 45.78 -18.72
CA THR A 189 42.88 44.62 -19.42
C THR A 189 43.45 43.27 -18.95
N HIS A 190 44.41 43.26 -18.01
CA HIS A 190 44.86 42.05 -17.32
C HIS A 190 44.14 41.75 -15.98
N THR A 191 43.41 42.70 -15.39
CA THR A 191 42.74 42.55 -14.08
C THR A 191 41.30 43.10 -14.01
N SER A 192 40.87 43.92 -14.96
CA SER A 192 39.51 44.44 -15.03
C SER A 192 38.52 43.34 -15.40
N ILE A 193 37.51 43.12 -14.56
CA ILE A 193 36.47 42.10 -14.78
C ILE A 193 35.61 42.40 -16.02
N ASP A 194 35.41 43.68 -16.37
CA ASP A 194 34.57 44.12 -17.50
C ASP A 194 35.35 44.26 -18.83
N HIS A 195 36.68 44.19 -18.80
CA HIS A 195 37.57 44.43 -19.95
C HIS A 195 38.69 43.37 -20.05
N CYS A 196 38.40 42.13 -19.67
CA CYS A 196 39.42 41.10 -19.49
C CYS A 196 39.97 40.56 -20.82
N GLY A 197 41.27 40.76 -21.05
CA GLY A 197 41.94 40.44 -22.32
C GLY A 197 41.53 41.37 -23.47
N GLY A 198 41.00 42.55 -23.17
CA GLY A 198 40.67 43.61 -24.14
C GLY A 198 39.35 44.32 -23.84
N CYS A 199 39.18 45.53 -24.39
CA CYS A 199 38.03 46.39 -24.14
C CYS A 199 36.66 45.69 -24.28
N GLY A 200 35.80 45.82 -23.26
CA GLY A 200 34.42 45.34 -23.28
C GLY A 200 34.23 43.83 -23.13
N LYS A 201 35.30 43.07 -22.87
CA LYS A 201 35.25 41.64 -22.57
C LYS A 201 34.93 41.41 -21.09
N ALA A 202 33.66 41.53 -20.73
CA ALA A 202 33.21 41.21 -19.38
C ALA A 202 33.26 39.70 -19.10
N CYS A 203 33.80 39.33 -17.94
CA CYS A 203 33.80 37.96 -17.44
C CYS A 203 32.39 37.55 -16.95
N ALA A 204 32.11 36.24 -16.97
CA ALA A 204 30.84 35.73 -16.45
C ALA A 204 30.78 35.83 -14.92
N LYS A 205 29.56 35.85 -14.35
CA LYS A 205 29.35 35.87 -12.89
C LYS A 205 30.13 34.73 -12.21
N GLY A 206 30.83 35.04 -11.12
CA GLY A 206 31.70 34.11 -10.38
C GLY A 206 33.14 33.99 -10.92
N GLN A 207 33.44 34.58 -12.08
CA GLN A 207 34.80 34.69 -12.60
C GLN A 207 35.48 35.99 -12.18
N VAL A 208 36.80 35.99 -12.16
CA VAL A 208 37.70 37.14 -12.01
C VAL A 208 38.61 37.24 -13.22
N CYS A 209 39.07 38.44 -13.55
CA CYS A 209 40.10 38.59 -14.57
C CYS A 209 41.49 38.36 -13.96
N SER A 210 42.22 37.38 -14.49
CA SER A 210 43.59 37.07 -14.07
C SER A 210 44.50 37.00 -15.28
N ALA A 211 45.55 37.83 -15.28
CA ALA A 211 46.52 37.99 -16.37
C ALA A 211 45.91 38.28 -17.77
N GLY A 212 44.66 38.74 -17.84
CA GLY A 212 43.93 38.98 -19.10
C GLY A 212 43.11 37.79 -19.59
N THR A 213 42.82 36.84 -18.71
CA THR A 213 41.88 35.74 -18.94
C THR A 213 40.85 35.65 -17.82
N CYS A 214 39.58 35.44 -18.18
CA CYS A 214 38.52 35.21 -17.20
C CYS A 214 38.66 33.79 -16.61
N ALA A 215 38.86 33.70 -15.30
CA ALA A 215 39.06 32.46 -14.57
C ALA A 215 38.15 32.40 -13.33
N LEU A 216 37.77 31.20 -12.88
CA LEU A 216 36.90 31.04 -11.71
C LEU A 216 37.66 31.33 -10.40
N SER A 217 37.09 32.16 -9.51
CA SER A 217 37.72 32.61 -8.25
C SER A 217 37.65 31.54 -7.14
N CYS A 218 38.43 30.46 -7.29
CA CYS A 218 38.63 29.49 -6.21
C CYS A 218 39.77 29.94 -5.28
N GLN A 219 39.50 30.02 -3.97
CA GLN A 219 40.54 30.32 -2.98
C GLN A 219 41.62 29.23 -2.95
N LYS A 220 42.83 29.58 -2.51
CA LYS A 220 43.95 28.65 -2.36
C LYS A 220 43.54 27.48 -1.45
N GLN A 221 43.76 26.24 -1.91
CA GLN A 221 43.25 24.95 -1.37
C GLN A 221 41.87 24.49 -1.90
N LEU A 222 41.18 25.27 -2.74
CA LEU A 222 39.97 24.83 -3.47
C LEU A 222 40.30 24.55 -4.94
N THR A 223 39.62 23.57 -5.54
CA THR A 223 39.78 23.16 -6.94
C THR A 223 38.50 23.38 -7.73
N ASN A 224 38.62 23.81 -8.99
CA ASN A 224 37.49 24.00 -9.89
C ASN A 224 36.99 22.65 -10.43
N CYS A 225 35.87 22.18 -9.88
CA CYS A 225 35.17 20.97 -10.28
C CYS A 225 33.98 21.34 -11.18
N LYS A 226 34.24 21.46 -12.49
CA LYS A 226 33.26 21.75 -13.55
C LYS A 226 32.44 23.05 -13.36
N GLY A 227 33.05 24.08 -12.77
CA GLY A 227 32.41 25.40 -12.53
C GLY A 227 32.10 25.69 -11.07
N ILE A 228 32.31 24.72 -10.17
CA ILE A 228 32.11 24.85 -8.72
C ILE A 228 33.47 24.73 -8.02
N CYS A 229 33.77 25.61 -7.05
CA CYS A 229 34.98 25.53 -6.24
C CYS A 229 34.78 24.58 -5.05
N ALA A 230 35.37 23.40 -5.10
CA ALA A 230 35.26 22.34 -4.10
C ALA A 230 36.58 22.13 -3.34
N SER A 231 36.53 21.65 -2.10
CA SER A 231 37.74 21.26 -1.35
C SER A 231 38.03 19.78 -1.52
N LEU A 232 39.07 19.43 -2.28
CA LEU A 232 39.47 18.03 -2.46
C LEU A 232 39.93 17.35 -1.16
N GLN A 233 39.95 18.05 -0.02
CA GLN A 233 40.35 17.52 1.29
C GLN A 233 39.17 17.16 2.21
N SER A 234 37.98 17.72 1.97
CA SER A 234 36.81 17.57 2.86
C SER A 234 35.44 17.63 2.17
N ASP A 235 35.38 17.75 0.84
CA ASP A 235 34.14 17.76 0.07
C ASP A 235 33.71 16.32 -0.25
N ASN A 236 32.58 15.87 0.29
CA ASN A 236 32.08 14.50 0.13
C ASN A 236 31.69 14.13 -1.32
N PHE A 237 31.56 15.10 -2.24
CA PHE A 237 31.24 14.86 -3.66
C PHE A 237 32.47 15.02 -4.57
N ASN A 238 33.60 15.48 -4.04
CA ASN A 238 34.82 15.81 -4.77
C ASN A 238 36.09 15.35 -4.01
N CYS A 239 36.01 14.25 -3.28
CA CYS A 239 37.04 13.86 -2.33
C CYS A 239 38.30 13.33 -3.04
N GLY A 240 39.45 13.99 -2.84
CA GLY A 240 40.72 13.67 -3.51
C GLY A 240 40.77 14.05 -4.99
N ALA A 241 39.64 14.00 -5.70
CA ALA A 241 39.48 14.43 -7.09
C ALA A 241 38.04 14.92 -7.38
N CYS A 242 37.91 15.85 -8.34
CA CYS A 242 36.61 16.39 -8.74
C CYS A 242 35.63 15.33 -9.24
N GLY A 243 34.42 15.31 -8.67
CA GLY A 243 33.38 14.33 -8.97
C GLY A 243 33.61 12.93 -8.37
N ASN A 244 34.60 12.76 -7.50
CA ASN A 244 34.78 11.54 -6.71
C ASN A 244 33.95 11.63 -5.42
N ALA A 245 32.69 11.19 -5.50
CA ALA A 245 31.79 11.17 -4.35
C ALA A 245 32.06 9.96 -3.44
N CYS A 246 31.99 10.19 -2.12
CA CYS A 246 32.14 9.12 -1.14
C CYS A 246 30.86 8.28 -1.03
N GLU A 247 31.03 6.96 -0.90
CA GLU A 247 29.91 6.01 -0.71
C GLU A 247 29.25 6.19 0.66
N ALA A 248 27.99 5.77 0.79
CA ALA A 248 27.22 5.91 2.04
C ALA A 248 28.00 5.35 3.26
N GLY A 249 28.02 6.11 4.36
CA GLY A 249 28.79 5.79 5.57
C GLY A 249 30.25 6.28 5.57
N HIS A 250 30.79 6.74 4.44
CA HIS A 250 32.13 7.33 4.36
C HIS A 250 32.09 8.86 4.47
N VAL A 251 33.15 9.46 5.02
CA VAL A 251 33.38 10.90 5.00
C VAL A 251 34.71 11.23 4.32
N CYS A 252 34.79 12.38 3.65
CA CYS A 252 36.02 12.86 3.07
C CYS A 252 36.95 13.41 4.16
N SER A 253 38.08 12.75 4.39
CA SER A 253 39.08 13.17 5.36
C SER A 253 40.47 13.21 4.73
N ALA A 254 41.10 14.40 4.75
CA ALA A 254 42.39 14.67 4.11
C ALA A 254 42.45 14.30 2.60
N GLY A 255 41.30 14.21 1.93
CA GLY A 255 41.17 13.84 0.52
C GLY A 255 41.14 12.34 0.24
N VAL A 256 40.78 11.53 1.24
CA VAL A 256 40.42 10.13 1.09
C VAL A 256 39.02 9.92 1.67
N CYS A 257 38.13 9.23 0.92
CA CYS A 257 36.88 8.74 1.48
C CYS A 257 37.21 7.62 2.46
N ALA A 258 36.93 7.82 3.75
CA ALA A 258 37.36 6.91 4.81
C ALA A 258 36.25 6.63 5.82
N VAL A 259 36.14 5.37 6.23
CA VAL A 259 35.38 4.95 7.42
C VAL A 259 36.19 5.36 8.65
N THR A 260 35.68 6.30 9.44
CA THR A 260 36.36 6.83 10.63
C THR A 260 35.65 6.41 11.92
N CYS A 261 35.92 5.17 12.33
CA CYS A 261 35.40 4.62 13.57
C CYS A 261 35.97 5.35 14.81
N GLN A 262 35.18 5.41 15.88
CA GLN A 262 35.65 5.93 17.18
C GLN A 262 36.61 4.95 17.87
N THR A 263 37.46 5.45 18.76
CA THR A 263 38.37 4.63 19.57
C THR A 263 37.62 3.61 20.41
N GLY A 264 37.86 2.32 20.16
CA GLY A 264 37.14 1.19 20.76
C GLY A 264 36.24 0.41 19.79
N LEU A 265 36.29 0.72 18.49
CA LEU A 265 35.67 -0.02 17.40
C LEU A 265 36.71 -0.36 16.34
N ASP A 266 36.60 -1.53 15.73
CA ASP A 266 37.46 -2.01 14.65
C ASP A 266 36.74 -1.95 13.30
N VAL A 267 37.49 -1.86 12.20
CA VAL A 267 36.94 -1.85 10.84
C VAL A 267 36.80 -3.27 10.33
N CYS A 268 35.56 -3.74 10.17
CA CYS A 268 35.23 -5.04 9.61
C CYS A 268 34.38 -4.86 8.34
N ASP A 269 34.85 -5.39 7.20
CA ASP A 269 34.15 -5.41 5.91
C ASP A 269 33.50 -4.08 5.46
N GLY A 270 34.14 -2.95 5.84
CA GLY A 270 33.69 -1.59 5.49
C GLY A 270 32.80 -0.89 6.53
N VAL A 271 32.48 -1.54 7.64
CA VAL A 271 31.71 -0.96 8.75
C VAL A 271 32.48 -0.98 10.07
N CYS A 272 32.04 -0.15 11.03
CA CYS A 272 32.60 -0.11 12.38
C CYS A 272 31.92 -1.16 13.26
N ALA A 273 32.69 -2.17 13.70
CA ALA A 273 32.23 -3.25 14.55
C ALA A 273 32.86 -3.19 15.95
N ASN A 274 32.20 -3.74 16.95
CA ASN A 274 32.74 -3.86 18.30
C ASN A 274 33.11 -5.32 18.59
N LEU A 275 34.39 -5.66 18.50
CA LEU A 275 34.83 -7.06 18.66
C LEU A 275 34.47 -7.67 20.03
N ASP A 276 34.20 -6.87 21.07
CA ASP A 276 33.83 -7.38 22.40
C ASP A 276 32.36 -7.81 22.53
N ASN A 277 31.46 -7.36 21.65
CA ASN A 277 30.00 -7.61 21.78
C ASN A 277 29.22 -7.74 20.45
N ASP A 278 29.85 -7.55 19.30
CA ASP A 278 29.23 -7.74 17.99
C ASP A 278 29.12 -9.24 17.63
N ASN A 279 27.89 -9.74 17.50
CA ASN A 279 27.61 -11.14 17.16
C ASN A 279 28.07 -11.57 15.76
N LEU A 280 28.37 -10.63 14.85
CA LEU A 280 28.88 -10.90 13.50
C LEU A 280 30.41 -10.82 13.41
N HIS A 281 31.05 -10.16 14.38
CA HIS A 281 32.47 -9.81 14.37
C HIS A 281 33.18 -10.17 15.70
N CYS A 282 32.75 -11.24 16.37
CA CYS A 282 33.11 -11.46 17.77
C CYS A 282 34.57 -11.87 17.96
N GLY A 283 35.37 -11.02 18.62
CA GLY A 283 36.81 -11.22 18.86
C GLY A 283 37.70 -11.09 17.61
N ALA A 284 37.10 -11.11 16.40
CA ALA A 284 37.73 -10.87 15.11
C ALA A 284 36.66 -10.60 14.04
N CYS A 285 36.99 -9.76 13.05
CA CYS A 285 36.12 -9.52 11.89
C CYS A 285 35.73 -10.82 11.18
N GLY A 286 34.44 -10.95 10.83
CA GLY A 286 33.85 -12.12 10.17
C GLY A 286 33.60 -13.32 11.10
N ASN A 287 33.96 -13.25 12.39
CA ASN A 287 33.73 -14.34 13.34
C ASN A 287 32.30 -14.32 13.90
N VAL A 288 31.35 -14.75 13.08
CA VAL A 288 29.92 -14.83 13.42
C VAL A 288 29.67 -15.88 14.50
N CYS A 289 29.00 -15.50 15.58
CA CYS A 289 28.59 -16.44 16.63
C CYS A 289 27.48 -17.39 16.14
N ALA A 290 27.70 -18.70 16.33
CA ALA A 290 26.72 -19.73 15.99
C ALA A 290 25.41 -19.58 16.78
N SER A 291 24.29 -20.01 16.18
CA SER A 291 22.94 -19.89 16.73
C SER A 291 22.84 -20.34 18.20
N GLY A 292 22.25 -19.49 19.05
CA GLY A 292 22.14 -19.71 20.50
C GLY A 292 23.32 -19.17 21.32
N LYS A 293 24.35 -18.59 20.69
CA LYS A 293 25.47 -17.92 21.36
C LYS A 293 25.45 -16.41 21.19
N ILE A 294 26.06 -15.70 22.14
CA ILE A 294 26.28 -14.26 22.08
C ILE A 294 27.76 -13.94 22.21
N CYS A 295 28.17 -12.81 21.67
CA CYS A 295 29.50 -12.28 21.89
C CYS A 295 29.61 -11.65 23.28
N SER A 296 30.61 -12.07 24.05
CA SER A 296 30.95 -11.48 25.34
C SER A 296 32.47 -11.43 25.49
N ALA A 297 33.03 -10.23 25.63
CA ALA A 297 34.48 -9.98 25.74
C ALA A 297 35.30 -10.71 24.66
N GLY A 298 34.83 -10.65 23.41
CA GLY A 298 35.50 -11.25 22.26
C GLY A 298 35.37 -12.77 22.14
N SER A 299 34.47 -13.40 22.90
CA SER A 299 34.19 -14.84 22.85
C SER A 299 32.72 -15.15 22.60
N CYS A 300 32.43 -16.08 21.68
CA CYS A 300 31.08 -16.59 21.42
C CYS A 300 30.68 -17.64 22.48
N GLU A 301 30.12 -17.16 23.60
CA GLU A 301 29.71 -17.99 24.74
C GLU A 301 28.25 -18.43 24.64
N LEU A 302 27.95 -19.59 25.25
CA LEU A 302 26.57 -20.09 25.37
C LEU A 302 25.94 -19.46 26.61
N SER A 303 25.03 -18.50 26.41
CA SER A 303 24.40 -17.75 27.49
C SER A 303 22.89 -17.92 27.47
N CYS A 304 22.38 -18.87 28.25
CA CYS A 304 20.98 -18.85 28.67
C CYS A 304 20.83 -17.78 29.76
N ALA A 305 20.01 -16.75 29.52
CA ALA A 305 19.78 -15.67 30.48
C ALA A 305 19.27 -16.20 31.83
N THR A 306 19.64 -15.53 32.93
CA THR A 306 19.31 -15.96 34.30
C THR A 306 17.79 -16.03 34.53
N GLY A 307 17.27 -17.25 34.51
CA GLY A 307 15.82 -17.55 34.57
C GLY A 307 15.41 -18.62 33.57
N LEU A 308 16.12 -18.72 32.44
CA LEU A 308 15.95 -19.76 31.43
C LEU A 308 16.63 -21.07 31.88
N THR A 309 16.08 -22.20 31.45
CA THR A 309 16.64 -23.54 31.63
C THR A 309 17.08 -24.10 30.28
N GLU A 310 18.18 -24.84 30.23
CA GLU A 310 18.58 -25.57 29.01
C GLU A 310 17.68 -26.81 28.83
N CYS A 311 16.98 -26.87 27.71
CA CYS A 311 16.17 -28.01 27.30
C CYS A 311 16.55 -28.42 25.88
N ASN A 312 17.19 -29.59 25.74
CA ASN A 312 17.66 -30.15 24.47
C ASN A 312 18.47 -29.15 23.60
N SER A 313 19.43 -28.46 24.21
CA SER A 313 20.28 -27.43 23.60
C SER A 313 19.57 -26.15 23.12
N PHE A 314 18.36 -25.88 23.61
CA PHE A 314 17.70 -24.58 23.52
C PHE A 314 17.51 -23.98 24.92
N CYS A 315 17.69 -22.66 25.05
CA CYS A 315 17.35 -21.93 26.27
C CYS A 315 15.84 -21.64 26.27
N VAL A 316 15.08 -22.21 27.20
CA VAL A 316 13.63 -21.95 27.32
C VAL A 316 13.30 -21.39 28.70
N ASP A 317 12.37 -20.44 28.78
CA ASP A 317 11.89 -19.96 30.07
C ASP A 317 10.91 -20.99 30.65
N THR A 318 11.38 -21.84 31.56
CA THR A 318 10.50 -22.79 32.25
C THR A 318 9.47 -22.11 33.16
N LYS A 319 9.47 -20.77 33.27
CA LYS A 319 8.44 -20.00 34.00
C LYS A 319 7.37 -19.39 33.10
N THR A 320 7.56 -19.33 31.78
CA THR A 320 6.62 -18.71 30.81
C THR A 320 6.42 -19.45 29.49
N SER A 321 7.30 -20.37 29.08
CA SER A 321 7.05 -21.26 27.92
C SER A 321 5.91 -22.22 28.24
N ARG A 322 4.86 -22.18 27.41
CA ARG A 322 3.69 -23.06 27.52
C ARG A 322 4.07 -24.53 27.29
N GLU A 323 5.12 -24.79 26.55
CA GLU A 323 5.61 -26.10 26.12
C GLU A 323 6.62 -26.74 27.10
N ASN A 324 7.14 -25.95 28.04
CA ASN A 324 8.21 -26.33 28.97
C ASN A 324 7.92 -25.82 30.40
N CYS A 325 6.66 -25.81 30.82
CA CYS A 325 6.25 -25.13 32.04
C CYS A 325 6.66 -25.90 33.30
N GLY A 326 7.45 -25.27 34.17
CA GLY A 326 8.05 -25.91 35.35
C GLY A 326 9.21 -26.88 35.01
N GLY A 327 9.38 -27.28 33.74
CA GLY A 327 10.46 -28.16 33.30
C GLY A 327 10.36 -28.54 31.81
N CYS A 328 11.47 -29.01 31.25
CA CYS A 328 11.59 -29.35 29.83
C CYS A 328 10.50 -30.32 29.34
N GLY A 329 9.82 -29.96 28.25
CA GLY A 329 8.78 -30.79 27.61
C GLY A 329 7.45 -30.91 28.37
N HIS A 330 7.24 -30.14 29.44
CA HIS A 330 5.98 -30.11 30.17
C HIS A 330 5.01 -29.08 29.56
N ALA A 331 4.21 -29.52 28.59
CA ALA A 331 3.25 -28.67 27.90
C ALA A 331 1.96 -28.46 28.72
N CYS A 332 1.51 -27.21 28.84
CA CYS A 332 0.22 -26.85 29.44
C CYS A 332 -0.97 -27.21 28.53
N ASN A 333 -2.14 -27.38 29.13
CA ASN A 333 -3.35 -27.79 28.42
C ASN A 333 -3.93 -26.64 27.58
N GLU A 334 -5.05 -26.90 26.90
CA GLU A 334 -5.78 -25.89 26.16
C GLU A 334 -6.43 -24.87 27.11
N GLY A 335 -6.27 -23.57 26.81
CA GLY A 335 -6.68 -22.47 27.69
C GLY A 335 -5.69 -22.06 28.80
N GLU A 336 -4.66 -22.85 29.07
CA GLU A 336 -3.65 -22.55 30.10
C GLU A 336 -2.41 -21.83 29.55
N ILE A 337 -1.86 -20.89 30.32
CA ILE A 337 -0.54 -20.30 30.07
C ILE A 337 0.44 -20.69 31.19
N CYS A 338 1.75 -20.69 30.89
CA CYS A 338 2.74 -20.89 31.92
C CYS A 338 2.95 -19.60 32.73
N SER A 339 2.76 -19.68 34.05
CA SER A 339 2.73 -18.52 34.93
C SER A 339 3.53 -18.79 36.21
N ALA A 340 4.77 -18.29 36.22
CA ALA A 340 5.78 -18.50 37.26
C ALA A 340 6.19 -19.97 37.46
N GLY A 341 6.15 -20.78 36.39
CA GLY A 341 6.60 -22.19 36.41
C GLY A 341 5.52 -23.20 36.79
N ALA A 342 4.25 -22.80 36.69
CA ALA A 342 3.12 -23.71 36.72
C ALA A 342 2.10 -23.29 35.65
N CYS A 343 1.45 -24.26 35.02
CA CYS A 343 0.33 -24.01 34.13
C CYS A 343 -0.83 -23.42 34.94
N LYS A 344 -1.33 -22.25 34.51
CA LYS A 344 -2.42 -21.53 35.16
C LYS A 344 -3.22 -20.75 34.13
N VAL A 345 -4.51 -20.55 34.42
CA VAL A 345 -5.21 -19.39 33.91
C VAL A 345 -4.63 -18.15 34.61
N THR A 346 -4.19 -17.13 33.88
CA THR A 346 -3.68 -15.89 34.48
C THR A 346 -3.93 -14.72 33.54
N CYS A 347 -4.60 -13.69 34.05
CA CYS A 347 -4.99 -12.51 33.28
C CYS A 347 -4.03 -11.34 33.51
N GLN A 348 -3.80 -10.51 32.48
CA GLN A 348 -2.97 -9.31 32.60
C GLN A 348 -3.57 -8.27 33.56
N SER A 349 -2.72 -7.43 34.14
CA SER A 349 -3.12 -6.40 35.12
C SER A 349 -4.18 -5.44 34.57
N GLY A 350 -5.38 -5.47 35.15
CA GLY A 350 -6.55 -4.71 34.71
C GLY A 350 -7.67 -5.59 34.12
N LEU A 351 -7.37 -6.85 33.80
CA LEU A 351 -8.35 -7.89 33.48
C LEU A 351 -8.67 -8.72 34.73
N THR A 352 -9.82 -9.38 34.74
CA THR A 352 -10.22 -10.36 35.76
C THR A 352 -10.54 -11.69 35.09
N GLU A 353 -10.26 -12.79 35.78
CA GLU A 353 -10.65 -14.12 35.32
C GLU A 353 -12.14 -14.35 35.57
N CYS A 354 -12.86 -14.71 34.51
CA CYS A 354 -14.26 -15.11 34.58
C CYS A 354 -14.45 -16.43 33.84
N SER A 355 -14.58 -17.52 34.59
CA SER A 355 -14.84 -18.88 34.06
C SER A 355 -13.84 -19.35 33.01
N GLY A 356 -12.54 -19.12 33.25
CA GLY A 356 -11.44 -19.49 32.34
C GLY A 356 -11.08 -18.42 31.30
N THR A 357 -11.91 -17.38 31.11
CA THR A 357 -11.66 -16.31 30.14
C THR A 357 -11.22 -15.02 30.85
N CYS A 358 -10.20 -14.34 30.30
CA CYS A 358 -9.70 -13.08 30.83
C CYS A 358 -10.43 -11.88 30.24
N VAL A 359 -11.17 -11.13 31.06
CA VAL A 359 -12.07 -10.06 30.61
C VAL A 359 -11.81 -8.74 31.34
N ASN A 360 -11.99 -7.62 30.65
CA ASN A 360 -11.84 -6.30 31.27
C ASN A 360 -13.15 -5.88 31.94
N LEU A 361 -13.26 -6.01 33.26
CA LEU A 361 -14.48 -5.63 33.98
C LEU A 361 -14.88 -4.15 33.81
N LYS A 362 -13.99 -3.28 33.29
CA LYS A 362 -14.30 -1.87 33.05
C LYS A 362 -14.93 -1.57 31.69
N THR A 363 -14.84 -2.49 30.73
CA THR A 363 -15.26 -2.27 29.32
C THR A 363 -15.93 -3.48 28.65
N SER A 364 -15.92 -4.66 29.27
CA SER A 364 -16.61 -5.85 28.76
C SER A 364 -18.12 -5.71 28.93
N LEU A 365 -18.86 -5.81 27.82
CA LEU A 365 -20.33 -5.79 27.84
C LEU A 365 -20.90 -6.95 28.65
N ASP A 366 -20.33 -8.16 28.54
CA ASP A 366 -20.86 -9.39 29.15
C ASP A 366 -20.38 -9.62 30.61
N HIS A 367 -19.41 -8.83 31.07
CA HIS A 367 -18.77 -8.95 32.39
C HIS A 367 -18.53 -7.58 33.04
N CYS A 368 -19.51 -6.66 32.99
CA CYS A 368 -19.28 -5.30 33.46
C CYS A 368 -19.32 -5.19 34.99
N GLY A 369 -18.25 -4.66 35.59
CA GLY A 369 -18.09 -4.50 37.04
C GLY A 369 -17.87 -5.80 37.82
N SER A 370 -18.39 -6.93 37.32
CA SER A 370 -18.20 -8.28 37.87
C SER A 370 -18.41 -9.35 36.81
N CYS A 371 -17.92 -10.57 37.06
CA CYS A 371 -18.02 -11.68 36.11
C CYS A 371 -19.47 -12.04 35.78
N SER A 372 -19.75 -12.23 34.48
CA SER A 372 -21.06 -12.63 33.95
C SER A 372 -22.20 -11.64 34.22
N ASN A 373 -21.87 -10.41 34.65
CA ASN A 373 -22.82 -9.31 34.72
C ASN A 373 -22.90 -8.61 33.36
N ALA A 374 -23.69 -9.18 32.45
CA ALA A 374 -23.92 -8.63 31.13
C ALA A 374 -24.81 -7.37 31.19
N CYS A 375 -24.42 -6.31 30.47
CA CYS A 375 -25.19 -5.08 30.41
C CYS A 375 -26.53 -5.29 29.68
N PRO A 376 -27.65 -4.71 30.18
CA PRO A 376 -28.92 -4.71 29.46
C PRO A 376 -28.82 -4.08 28.06
N SER A 377 -29.66 -4.55 27.14
CA SER A 377 -29.72 -4.05 25.76
C SER A 377 -29.93 -2.52 25.71
N GLY A 378 -28.90 -1.80 25.27
CA GLY A 378 -28.87 -0.33 25.19
C GLY A 378 -27.81 0.34 26.08
N GLU A 379 -27.25 -0.39 27.05
CA GLU A 379 -26.15 0.10 27.89
C GLU A 379 -24.78 -0.36 27.38
N VAL A 380 -23.73 0.43 27.67
CA VAL A 380 -22.34 0.04 27.44
C VAL A 380 -21.59 -0.04 28.76
N CYS A 381 -20.62 -0.96 28.84
CA CYS A 381 -19.74 -1.00 30.01
C CYS A 381 -18.71 0.13 29.93
N SER A 382 -18.73 1.04 30.91
CA SER A 382 -17.74 2.10 31.02
C SER A 382 -17.32 2.28 32.48
N ASN A 383 -16.01 2.23 32.72
CA ASN A 383 -15.36 2.27 34.03
C ASN A 383 -15.81 1.23 35.07
N GLY A 384 -16.54 0.19 34.66
CA GLY A 384 -17.02 -0.89 35.53
C GLY A 384 -18.47 -0.74 36.00
N THR A 385 -19.22 0.16 35.38
CA THR A 385 -20.68 0.24 35.50
C THR A 385 -21.29 0.21 34.11
N CYS A 386 -22.33 -0.60 33.90
CA CYS A 386 -23.19 -0.45 32.73
C CYS A 386 -23.84 0.94 32.80
N GLN A 387 -23.74 1.69 31.70
CA GLN A 387 -24.27 3.04 31.61
C GLN A 387 -24.59 3.37 30.14
N VAL A 388 -25.62 4.17 29.90
CA VAL A 388 -25.96 4.63 28.56
C VAL A 388 -25.03 5.79 28.19
N SER A 389 -24.02 5.52 27.37
CA SER A 389 -23.05 6.52 26.90
C SER A 389 -23.38 6.99 25.49
N CYS A 390 -24.12 8.10 25.38
CA CYS A 390 -24.38 8.74 24.09
C CYS A 390 -23.18 9.59 23.63
N GLN A 391 -22.82 9.52 22.35
CA GLN A 391 -21.76 10.36 21.79
C GLN A 391 -22.17 11.84 21.72
N VAL A 392 -21.19 12.73 21.58
CA VAL A 392 -21.38 14.20 21.58
C VAL A 392 -22.41 14.61 20.53
N GLY A 393 -23.51 15.22 20.96
CA GLY A 393 -24.64 15.65 20.12
C GLY A 393 -25.89 14.79 20.27
N LEU A 394 -25.81 13.60 20.88
CA LEU A 394 -26.94 12.73 21.18
C LEU A 394 -27.33 12.83 22.67
N THR A 395 -28.63 12.70 22.95
CA THR A 395 -29.19 12.71 24.32
C THR A 395 -29.80 11.35 24.64
N GLN A 396 -29.66 10.91 25.90
CA GLN A 396 -30.32 9.70 26.40
C GLN A 396 -31.81 9.96 26.63
N CYS A 397 -32.67 9.25 25.88
CA CYS A 397 -34.12 9.29 26.05
C CYS A 397 -34.64 7.86 26.23
N SER A 398 -35.23 7.56 27.39
CA SER A 398 -35.82 6.26 27.74
C SER A 398 -34.90 5.04 27.51
N GLY A 399 -33.60 5.20 27.75
CA GLY A 399 -32.59 4.14 27.57
C GLY A 399 -31.91 4.11 26.19
N THR A 400 -32.41 4.87 25.21
CA THR A 400 -31.84 4.93 23.86
C THR A 400 -31.15 6.27 23.62
N CYS A 401 -30.04 6.28 22.86
CA CYS A 401 -29.36 7.51 22.44
C CYS A 401 -29.99 8.06 21.15
N VAL A 402 -30.49 9.28 21.19
CA VAL A 402 -31.25 9.91 20.08
C VAL A 402 -30.81 11.34 19.83
N SER A 403 -30.96 11.80 18.59
CA SER A 403 -30.64 13.17 18.19
C SER A 403 -31.80 14.10 18.51
N LEU A 404 -31.71 14.95 19.54
CA LEU A 404 -32.75 15.95 19.78
C LEU A 404 -32.89 16.95 18.62
N ALA A 405 -31.95 17.01 17.68
CA ALA A 405 -32.00 17.89 16.52
C ALA A 405 -32.80 17.32 15.33
N SER A 406 -32.96 15.99 15.24
CA SER A 406 -33.50 15.31 14.05
C SER A 406 -34.33 14.04 14.31
N ASP A 407 -34.43 13.57 15.55
CA ASP A 407 -35.23 12.40 15.91
C ASP A 407 -36.72 12.77 16.02
N ASN A 408 -37.55 12.16 15.17
CA ASN A 408 -38.98 12.48 15.09
C ASN A 408 -39.81 12.06 16.31
N ALA A 409 -39.25 11.25 17.23
CA ALA A 409 -39.89 10.85 18.49
C ALA A 409 -39.38 11.67 19.70
N ASN A 410 -38.29 12.43 19.54
CA ASN A 410 -37.56 13.12 20.61
C ASN A 410 -37.12 14.54 20.20
N CYS A 411 -37.91 15.23 19.39
CA CYS A 411 -37.50 16.46 18.75
C CYS A 411 -37.43 17.64 19.74
N GLY A 412 -36.22 18.12 20.01
CA GLY A 412 -35.92 19.21 20.96
C GLY A 412 -36.02 18.82 22.44
N ALA A 413 -36.62 17.67 22.77
CA ALA A 413 -36.67 17.10 24.12
C ALA A 413 -37.02 15.60 24.05
N CYS A 414 -36.60 14.82 25.04
CA CYS A 414 -36.96 13.40 25.13
C CYS A 414 -38.49 13.20 25.16
N ALA A 415 -38.96 12.18 24.44
CA ALA A 415 -40.37 11.85 24.23
C ALA A 415 -41.25 12.98 23.62
N LYS A 416 -40.65 14.07 23.12
CA LYS A 416 -41.34 15.09 22.33
C LYS A 416 -41.42 14.63 20.86
N ALA A 417 -42.32 13.69 20.60
CA ALA A 417 -42.63 13.28 19.23
C ALA A 417 -43.25 14.43 18.43
N CYS A 418 -42.87 14.54 17.16
CA CYS A 418 -43.52 15.44 16.22
C CYS A 418 -44.90 14.93 15.80
N GLY A 419 -45.79 15.84 15.40
CA GLY A 419 -47.11 15.50 14.90
C GLY A 419 -47.05 14.68 13.60
N ALA A 420 -48.15 14.01 13.27
CA ALA A 420 -48.28 13.36 11.97
C ALA A 420 -48.18 14.42 10.86
N GLY A 421 -47.18 14.27 9.96
CA GLY A 421 -46.88 15.23 8.89
C GLY A 421 -45.75 16.22 9.20
N GLU A 422 -45.31 16.33 10.45
CA GLU A 422 -44.16 17.15 10.84
C GLU A 422 -42.84 16.35 10.81
N LEU A 423 -41.76 16.99 10.38
CA LEU A 423 -40.39 16.46 10.48
C LEU A 423 -39.59 17.25 11.52
N CYS A 424 -38.72 16.57 12.26
CA CYS A 424 -37.79 17.21 13.18
C CYS A 424 -36.63 17.87 12.42
N SER A 425 -36.54 19.20 12.53
CA SER A 425 -35.47 20.00 11.95
C SER A 425 -34.90 20.96 12.99
N ASN A 426 -33.62 20.80 13.31
CA ASN A 426 -32.89 21.57 14.33
C ASN A 426 -33.57 21.61 15.72
N GLY A 427 -34.28 20.54 16.09
CA GLY A 427 -35.00 20.42 17.37
C GLY A 427 -36.39 21.07 17.40
N THR A 428 -36.85 21.57 16.26
CA THR A 428 -38.22 22.01 16.01
C THR A 428 -38.92 21.07 15.06
N CYS A 429 -40.13 20.64 15.41
CA CYS A 429 -41.04 19.99 14.48
C CYS A 429 -41.57 21.04 13.51
N SER A 430 -41.55 20.76 12.21
CA SER A 430 -42.09 21.65 11.20
C SER A 430 -42.61 20.89 9.97
N VAL A 431 -43.54 21.51 9.25
CA VAL A 431 -44.14 20.98 8.03
C VAL A 431 -43.47 21.62 6.82
N THR A 432 -43.07 20.83 5.81
CA THR A 432 -42.52 21.35 4.55
C THR A 432 -42.84 20.38 3.41
N CYS A 433 -43.69 20.80 2.49
CA CYS A 433 -44.16 19.96 1.38
C CYS A 433 -43.32 20.21 0.11
N GLN A 434 -42.96 19.12 -0.59
CA GLN A 434 -42.27 19.19 -1.88
C GLN A 434 -43.24 19.57 -3.02
N GLN A 435 -42.73 20.00 -4.18
CA GLN A 435 -43.56 20.44 -5.30
C GLN A 435 -44.55 19.36 -5.75
N GLY A 436 -45.81 19.74 -5.91
CA GLY A 436 -46.91 18.83 -6.26
C GLY A 436 -47.70 18.28 -5.06
N LEU A 437 -47.26 18.55 -3.82
CA LEU A 437 -48.01 18.28 -2.60
C LEU A 437 -48.49 19.59 -1.96
N HIS A 438 -49.68 19.55 -1.35
CA HIS A 438 -50.26 20.67 -0.63
C HIS A 438 -50.31 20.38 0.87
N GLU A 439 -50.11 21.39 1.70
CA GLU A 439 -50.28 21.29 3.15
C GLU A 439 -51.77 21.34 3.49
N CYS A 440 -52.24 20.30 4.19
CA CYS A 440 -53.61 20.16 4.63
C CYS A 440 -53.65 19.70 6.09
N SER A 441 -53.83 20.66 7.01
CA SER A 441 -53.91 20.43 8.47
C SER A 441 -52.67 19.74 9.06
N GLY A 442 -51.48 20.15 8.59
CA GLY A 442 -50.18 19.67 9.05
C GLY A 442 -49.59 18.50 8.25
N ILE A 443 -50.35 17.91 7.32
CA ILE A 443 -49.90 16.78 6.48
C ILE A 443 -49.78 17.22 5.02
N CYS A 444 -48.72 16.78 4.34
CA CYS A 444 -48.53 17.01 2.91
C CYS A 444 -49.27 15.95 2.08
N VAL A 445 -50.27 16.36 1.30
CA VAL A 445 -51.17 15.47 0.54
C VAL A 445 -51.25 15.83 -0.94
N ASN A 446 -51.64 14.87 -1.79
CA ASN A 446 -51.75 15.07 -3.24
C ASN A 446 -53.22 15.30 -3.65
N LEU A 447 -53.62 16.56 -3.82
CA LEU A 447 -55.02 16.91 -4.15
C LEU A 447 -55.55 16.30 -5.46
N GLY A 448 -54.68 15.76 -6.32
CA GLY A 448 -55.07 15.08 -7.56
C GLY A 448 -55.46 13.60 -7.40
N THR A 449 -55.10 12.96 -6.29
CA THR A 449 -55.20 11.50 -6.10
C THR A 449 -55.57 11.05 -4.67
N ASP A 450 -55.46 11.93 -3.67
CA ASP A 450 -55.78 11.64 -2.27
C ASP A 450 -57.30 11.56 -2.05
N HIS A 451 -57.80 10.39 -1.64
CA HIS A 451 -59.25 10.15 -1.42
C HIS A 451 -59.83 10.95 -0.24
N LEU A 452 -59.02 11.48 0.67
CA LEU A 452 -59.45 12.30 1.81
C LEU A 452 -59.32 13.82 1.54
N ASN A 453 -58.65 14.21 0.45
CA ASN A 453 -58.30 15.59 0.12
C ASN A 453 -58.47 15.89 -1.38
N CYS A 454 -59.50 15.32 -2.00
CA CYS A 454 -59.65 15.32 -3.45
C CYS A 454 -60.07 16.72 -3.98
N GLY A 455 -59.20 17.37 -4.74
CA GLY A 455 -59.39 18.72 -5.26
C GLY A 455 -59.15 19.85 -4.23
N ALA A 456 -59.39 19.61 -2.94
CA ALA A 456 -59.06 20.52 -1.85
C ALA A 456 -58.89 19.79 -0.50
N CYS A 457 -58.15 20.39 0.42
CA CYS A 457 -57.93 19.87 1.78
C CYS A 457 -59.24 19.50 2.49
N GLY A 458 -59.30 18.29 3.06
CA GLY A 458 -60.47 17.77 3.76
C GLY A 458 -61.67 17.40 2.87
N THR A 459 -61.52 17.45 1.53
CA THR A 459 -62.56 16.98 0.60
C THR A 459 -62.46 15.46 0.45
N GLN A 460 -63.04 14.73 1.40
CA GLN A 460 -63.15 13.28 1.32
C GLN A 460 -64.16 12.87 0.23
N CYS A 461 -63.79 11.89 -0.59
CA CYS A 461 -64.70 11.23 -1.52
C CYS A 461 -65.61 10.23 -0.79
N GLU A 462 -66.83 10.05 -1.29
CA GLU A 462 -67.81 9.14 -0.68
C GLU A 462 -67.42 7.66 -0.87
N ALA A 463 -68.03 6.79 -0.07
CA ALA A 463 -67.72 5.36 -0.10
C ALA A 463 -67.98 4.74 -1.48
N GLY A 464 -66.97 4.07 -2.03
CA GLY A 464 -66.96 3.51 -3.39
C GLY A 464 -66.45 4.45 -4.49
N GLU A 465 -66.09 5.70 -4.15
CA GLU A 465 -65.52 6.66 -5.09
C GLU A 465 -63.98 6.77 -4.99
N VAL A 466 -63.34 6.91 -6.15
CA VAL A 466 -61.89 7.16 -6.25
C VAL A 466 -61.62 8.62 -6.61
N CYS A 467 -60.56 9.20 -6.05
CA CYS A 467 -60.10 10.52 -6.47
C CYS A 467 -59.29 10.40 -7.77
N SER A 468 -59.76 11.06 -8.83
CA SER A 468 -59.11 11.07 -10.14
C SER A 468 -59.00 12.51 -10.66
N ALA A 469 -57.76 13.01 -10.76
CA ALA A 469 -57.45 14.38 -11.20
C ALA A 469 -58.14 15.47 -10.35
N GLY A 470 -58.34 15.22 -9.05
CA GLY A 470 -58.98 16.16 -8.14
C GLY A 470 -60.51 16.21 -8.25
N SER A 471 -61.14 15.10 -8.62
CA SER A 471 -62.60 14.89 -8.52
C SER A 471 -62.92 13.44 -8.14
N CYS A 472 -63.96 13.27 -7.33
CA CYS A 472 -64.44 11.97 -6.88
C CYS A 472 -65.37 11.33 -7.93
N ALA A 473 -65.25 10.02 -8.15
CA ALA A 473 -66.16 9.27 -9.02
C ALA A 473 -66.29 7.79 -8.62
N LEU A 474 -67.53 7.29 -8.58
CA LEU A 474 -67.89 5.90 -8.28
C LEU A 474 -67.49 4.89 -9.37
N SER A 475 -66.91 3.74 -9.00
CA SER A 475 -66.65 2.65 -9.95
C SER A 475 -66.64 1.25 -9.29
N CYS A 476 -67.77 0.53 -9.36
CA CYS A 476 -67.79 -0.91 -9.07
C CYS A 476 -67.43 -1.71 -10.35
N GLN A 477 -66.41 -2.55 -10.28
CA GLN A 477 -66.09 -3.48 -11.38
C GLN A 477 -67.18 -4.54 -11.56
N GLN A 478 -67.30 -5.07 -12.79
CA GLN A 478 -68.33 -6.06 -13.13
C GLN A 478 -68.25 -7.29 -12.21
N THR A 479 -69.42 -7.84 -11.85
CA THR A 479 -69.68 -8.87 -10.80
C THR A 479 -69.79 -8.40 -9.35
N LEU A 480 -69.43 -7.16 -9.01
CA LEU A 480 -69.73 -6.59 -7.69
C LEU A 480 -71.09 -5.88 -7.66
N THR A 481 -71.81 -6.00 -6.54
CA THR A 481 -73.12 -5.35 -6.32
C THR A 481 -72.95 -4.16 -5.37
N ASN A 482 -73.51 -3.01 -5.72
CA ASN A 482 -73.50 -1.84 -4.84
C ASN A 482 -74.57 -2.01 -3.74
N CYS A 483 -74.12 -2.32 -2.52
CA CYS A 483 -74.93 -2.32 -1.31
C CYS A 483 -74.72 -0.99 -0.57
N SER A 484 -75.52 0.03 -0.91
CA SER A 484 -75.60 1.33 -0.24
C SER A 484 -74.25 2.08 -0.07
N GLY A 485 -73.42 2.12 -1.13
CA GLY A 485 -72.12 2.79 -1.11
C GLY A 485 -70.93 1.84 -0.91
N THR A 486 -71.12 0.52 -1.05
CA THR A 486 -70.03 -0.45 -1.00
C THR A 486 -70.23 -1.55 -2.04
N CYS A 487 -69.21 -1.78 -2.87
CA CYS A 487 -69.21 -2.82 -3.90
C CYS A 487 -68.87 -4.19 -3.27
N VAL A 488 -69.85 -5.05 -3.04
CA VAL A 488 -69.67 -6.37 -2.38
C VAL A 488 -70.04 -7.54 -3.30
N ASN A 489 -69.50 -8.73 -3.03
CA ASN A 489 -69.81 -9.95 -3.77
C ASN A 489 -70.75 -10.87 -2.98
N LEU A 490 -72.05 -10.80 -3.28
CA LEU A 490 -73.10 -11.55 -2.57
C LEU A 490 -72.96 -13.09 -2.61
N GLN A 491 -72.01 -13.65 -3.38
CA GLN A 491 -71.74 -15.09 -3.41
C GLN A 491 -70.67 -15.57 -2.42
N THR A 492 -69.82 -14.65 -1.92
CA THR A 492 -68.63 -14.97 -1.12
C THR A 492 -68.37 -13.99 0.04
N ASP A 493 -69.09 -12.88 0.11
CA ASP A 493 -68.91 -11.86 1.14
C ASP A 493 -69.55 -12.30 2.47
N ASN A 494 -68.73 -12.43 3.51
CA ASN A 494 -69.16 -12.89 4.83
C ASN A 494 -70.05 -11.87 5.59
N ALA A 495 -70.14 -10.61 5.16
CA ALA A 495 -70.98 -9.57 5.76
C ALA A 495 -72.26 -9.28 4.96
N SER A 496 -72.33 -9.71 3.70
CA SER A 496 -73.47 -9.56 2.80
C SER A 496 -73.75 -10.84 2.01
N CYS A 497 -73.88 -11.97 2.71
CA CYS A 497 -74.03 -13.27 2.09
C CYS A 497 -75.44 -13.48 1.53
N GLY A 498 -75.56 -13.67 0.22
CA GLY A 498 -76.83 -13.82 -0.50
C GLY A 498 -77.57 -12.49 -0.73
N THR A 499 -77.59 -11.61 0.28
CA THR A 499 -78.18 -10.27 0.22
C THR A 499 -77.35 -9.25 1.01
N CYS A 500 -77.40 -7.98 0.62
CA CYS A 500 -76.78 -6.86 1.34
C CYS A 500 -77.07 -6.91 2.85
N GLY A 501 -76.04 -6.85 3.69
CA GLY A 501 -76.15 -6.78 5.16
C GLY A 501 -76.49 -8.10 5.87
N ASN A 502 -76.60 -9.22 5.15
CA ASN A 502 -76.81 -10.54 5.76
C ASN A 502 -75.47 -11.20 6.13
N GLY A 503 -74.93 -10.86 7.30
CA GLY A 503 -73.64 -11.36 7.77
C GLY A 503 -73.70 -12.77 8.37
N CYS A 504 -72.70 -13.60 8.05
CA CYS A 504 -72.50 -14.92 8.64
C CYS A 504 -71.99 -14.83 10.08
N THR A 505 -72.34 -15.79 10.93
CA THR A 505 -71.90 -15.80 12.34
C THR A 505 -70.47 -16.35 12.49
N ALA A 506 -69.86 -16.12 13.66
CA ALA A 506 -68.47 -16.53 13.91
C ALA A 506 -68.33 -18.07 13.86
N GLY A 507 -67.54 -18.57 12.91
CA GLY A 507 -67.39 -20.00 12.59
C GLY A 507 -68.04 -20.41 11.26
N GLU A 508 -68.83 -19.53 10.65
CA GLU A 508 -69.47 -19.75 9.35
C GLU A 508 -68.76 -19.03 8.20
N VAL A 509 -68.85 -19.59 7.00
CA VAL A 509 -68.35 -18.95 5.76
C VAL A 509 -69.45 -18.82 4.72
N CYS A 510 -69.44 -17.71 3.97
CA CYS A 510 -70.36 -17.49 2.87
C CYS A 510 -69.94 -18.33 1.66
N SER A 511 -70.79 -19.26 1.23
CA SER A 511 -70.58 -20.01 0.00
C SER A 511 -71.85 -20.04 -0.84
N LYS A 512 -71.77 -19.54 -2.08
CA LYS A 512 -72.91 -19.43 -3.02
C LYS A 512 -74.09 -18.62 -2.47
N GLY A 513 -73.80 -17.64 -1.60
CA GLY A 513 -74.80 -16.80 -0.95
C GLY A 513 -75.54 -17.45 0.22
N VAL A 514 -75.00 -18.50 0.84
CA VAL A 514 -75.52 -19.09 2.08
C VAL A 514 -74.39 -19.20 3.13
N CYS A 515 -74.71 -18.87 4.38
CA CYS A 515 -73.83 -19.05 5.54
C CYS A 515 -73.97 -20.45 6.14
N GLY A 516 -72.87 -21.01 6.64
CA GLY A 516 -72.90 -22.23 7.45
C GLY A 516 -71.51 -22.70 7.89
N VAL A 517 -71.48 -23.55 8.93
CA VAL A 517 -70.26 -24.26 9.36
C VAL A 517 -70.05 -25.47 8.43
N SER A 518 -68.91 -25.52 7.74
CA SER A 518 -68.66 -26.49 6.66
C SER A 518 -67.24 -27.09 6.73
N CYS A 519 -66.99 -27.95 7.72
CA CYS A 519 -65.85 -28.85 7.68
C CYS A 519 -66.04 -29.86 6.53
N GLN A 520 -65.19 -29.81 5.50
CA GLN A 520 -65.23 -30.77 4.40
C GLN A 520 -64.80 -32.18 4.87
N GLN A 521 -65.15 -33.24 4.14
CA GLN A 521 -64.80 -34.61 4.51
C GLN A 521 -63.29 -34.76 4.75
N GLY A 522 -62.92 -35.28 5.92
CA GLY A 522 -61.53 -35.40 6.39
C GLY A 522 -61.12 -34.32 7.40
N LEU A 523 -61.89 -33.24 7.57
CA LEU A 523 -61.66 -32.22 8.58
C LEU A 523 -62.53 -32.49 9.83
N THR A 524 -61.96 -32.22 11.01
CA THR A 524 -62.64 -32.33 12.31
C THR A 524 -62.76 -30.94 12.94
N ASP A 525 -63.87 -30.66 13.61
CA ASP A 525 -64.05 -29.43 14.39
C ASP A 525 -63.28 -29.51 15.71
N CYS A 526 -62.27 -28.65 15.87
CA CYS A 526 -61.54 -28.44 17.11
C CYS A 526 -61.92 -27.07 17.71
N SER A 527 -63.10 -27.00 18.31
CA SER A 527 -63.62 -25.83 19.04
C SER A 527 -63.92 -24.59 18.17
N GLY A 528 -64.58 -24.78 17.03
CA GLY A 528 -64.95 -23.73 16.08
C GLY A 528 -63.98 -23.58 14.90
N LEU A 529 -63.05 -24.53 14.73
CA LEU A 529 -62.04 -24.52 13.67
C LEU A 529 -61.91 -25.91 13.03
N CYS A 530 -62.21 -25.99 11.73
CA CYS A 530 -62.09 -27.22 10.95
C CYS A 530 -60.62 -27.53 10.61
N VAL A 531 -60.01 -28.51 11.29
CA VAL A 531 -58.60 -28.90 11.10
C VAL A 531 -58.47 -30.36 10.67
N ASN A 532 -57.41 -30.70 9.93
CA ASN A 532 -57.17 -32.07 9.50
C ASN A 532 -56.29 -32.80 10.53
N LEU A 533 -56.90 -33.63 11.38
CA LEU A 533 -56.15 -34.39 12.40
C LEU A 533 -55.09 -35.33 11.82
N GLN A 534 -55.08 -35.62 10.51
CA GLN A 534 -54.05 -36.44 9.87
C GLN A 534 -52.84 -35.65 9.36
N SER A 535 -52.91 -34.31 9.26
CA SER A 535 -51.86 -33.46 8.68
C SER A 535 -51.65 -32.10 9.37
N ASP A 536 -52.45 -31.73 10.36
CA ASP A 536 -52.35 -30.45 11.07
C ASP A 536 -51.26 -30.49 12.15
N LEU A 537 -50.23 -29.65 12.00
CA LEU A 537 -49.06 -29.60 12.89
C LEU A 537 -49.36 -29.17 14.33
N GLN A 538 -50.52 -28.56 14.60
CA GLN A 538 -50.93 -28.10 15.94
C GLN A 538 -52.05 -28.98 16.54
N ASN A 539 -52.59 -29.93 15.77
CA ASN A 539 -53.74 -30.78 16.13
C ASN A 539 -53.54 -32.25 15.67
N CYS A 540 -52.31 -32.75 15.72
CA CYS A 540 -51.98 -34.03 15.10
C CYS A 540 -52.55 -35.23 15.89
N GLY A 541 -53.34 -36.07 15.22
CA GLY A 541 -54.05 -37.21 15.83
C GLY A 541 -55.27 -36.79 16.64
N VAL A 542 -55.13 -35.80 17.54
CA VAL A 542 -56.23 -35.17 18.30
C VAL A 542 -55.99 -33.66 18.47
N CYS A 543 -57.09 -32.91 18.60
CA CYS A 543 -57.10 -31.45 18.82
C CYS A 543 -56.08 -31.00 19.89
N GLY A 544 -55.31 -29.96 19.60
CA GLY A 544 -54.31 -29.39 20.51
C GLY A 544 -52.96 -30.12 20.60
N THR A 545 -52.75 -31.22 19.87
CA THR A 545 -51.47 -31.94 19.84
C THR A 545 -50.50 -31.32 18.84
N LYS A 546 -49.49 -30.61 19.36
CA LYS A 546 -48.47 -29.94 18.54
C LYS A 546 -47.23 -30.80 18.33
N CYS A 547 -46.80 -30.96 17.09
CA CYS A 547 -45.53 -31.64 16.74
C CYS A 547 -44.29 -30.76 17.04
N ALA A 548 -43.14 -31.40 17.22
CA ALA A 548 -41.87 -30.71 17.45
C ALA A 548 -41.31 -30.05 16.17
N ALA A 549 -40.35 -29.14 16.34
CA ALA A 549 -39.70 -28.49 15.20
C ALA A 549 -38.90 -29.51 14.37
N GLY A 550 -39.25 -29.64 13.10
CA GLY A 550 -38.67 -30.63 12.16
C GLY A 550 -39.58 -31.82 11.86
N GLU A 551 -40.55 -32.12 12.73
CA GLU A 551 -41.54 -33.18 12.49
C GLU A 551 -42.67 -32.70 11.57
N VAL A 552 -43.31 -33.64 10.88
CA VAL A 552 -44.60 -33.41 10.20
C VAL A 552 -45.69 -34.32 10.77
N CYS A 553 -46.93 -33.82 10.78
CA CYS A 553 -48.07 -34.67 11.07
C CYS A 553 -48.36 -35.55 9.85
N SER A 554 -48.29 -36.87 10.02
CA SER A 554 -48.57 -37.85 8.97
C SER A 554 -49.45 -38.97 9.54
N ALA A 555 -50.59 -39.21 8.89
CA ALA A 555 -51.61 -40.18 9.31
C ALA A 555 -52.13 -40.03 10.77
N GLY A 556 -51.96 -38.85 11.37
CA GLY A 556 -52.34 -38.58 12.78
C GLY A 556 -51.25 -38.89 13.81
N THR A 557 -50.01 -39.06 13.37
CA THR A 557 -48.81 -39.13 14.21
C THR A 557 -47.80 -38.08 13.80
N CYS A 558 -47.19 -37.39 14.78
CA CYS A 558 -46.00 -36.59 14.54
C CYS A 558 -44.83 -37.53 14.24
N ALA A 559 -44.17 -37.34 13.11
CA ALA A 559 -43.03 -38.15 12.68
C ALA A 559 -42.10 -37.35 11.76
N LEU A 560 -40.83 -37.72 11.71
CA LEU A 560 -39.94 -37.27 10.65
C LEU A 560 -40.34 -37.97 9.34
N SER A 561 -40.72 -37.20 8.32
CA SER A 561 -41.17 -37.75 7.03
C SER A 561 -40.72 -36.85 5.89
N CYS A 562 -39.51 -37.11 5.40
CA CYS A 562 -39.05 -36.61 4.11
C CYS A 562 -40.03 -37.05 3.01
N GLN A 563 -40.52 -36.10 2.20
CA GLN A 563 -41.46 -36.41 1.13
C GLN A 563 -40.82 -37.36 0.11
N GLN A 564 -41.61 -38.19 -0.58
CA GLN A 564 -41.09 -39.12 -1.58
C GLN A 564 -40.27 -38.35 -2.63
N THR A 565 -39.02 -38.80 -2.87
CA THR A 565 -37.89 -38.13 -3.57
C THR A 565 -36.88 -37.34 -2.71
N LEU A 566 -37.11 -37.16 -1.41
CA LEU A 566 -36.12 -36.61 -0.47
C LEU A 566 -35.51 -37.72 0.42
N THR A 567 -34.22 -37.58 0.72
CA THR A 567 -33.43 -38.50 1.57
C THR A 567 -33.24 -37.87 2.95
N ASP A 568 -33.32 -38.67 4.01
CA ASP A 568 -32.98 -38.24 5.37
C ASP A 568 -31.46 -38.32 5.60
N CYS A 569 -30.83 -37.16 5.75
CA CYS A 569 -29.41 -37.02 6.06
C CYS A 569 -29.22 -36.56 7.50
N SER A 570 -29.44 -37.49 8.45
CA SER A 570 -29.29 -37.30 9.90
C SER A 570 -30.20 -36.22 10.51
N GLY A 571 -31.48 -36.20 10.11
CA GLY A 571 -32.50 -35.27 10.60
C GLY A 571 -32.82 -34.12 9.65
N LEU A 572 -32.15 -34.05 8.48
CA LEU A 572 -32.40 -33.06 7.43
C LEU A 572 -32.83 -33.75 6.13
N CYS A 573 -34.01 -33.40 5.63
CA CYS A 573 -34.56 -33.93 4.38
C CYS A 573 -34.03 -33.17 3.16
N VAL A 574 -33.19 -33.81 2.35
CA VAL A 574 -32.52 -33.18 1.20
C VAL A 574 -32.78 -33.92 -0.11
N ASN A 575 -32.75 -33.21 -1.24
CA ASN A 575 -32.96 -33.82 -2.55
C ASN A 575 -31.61 -34.25 -3.15
N THR A 576 -31.20 -35.49 -2.92
CA THR A 576 -29.88 -35.98 -3.39
C THR A 576 -29.75 -36.05 -4.93
N LYS A 577 -30.79 -35.69 -5.70
CA LYS A 577 -30.70 -35.53 -7.16
C LYS A 577 -30.46 -34.11 -7.66
N SER A 578 -30.65 -33.09 -6.82
CA SER A 578 -30.57 -31.67 -7.22
C SER A 578 -29.92 -30.74 -6.19
N ASP A 579 -29.67 -31.21 -4.97
CA ASP A 579 -28.99 -30.45 -3.92
C ASP A 579 -27.46 -30.47 -4.15
N PRO A 580 -26.80 -29.32 -4.39
CA PRO A 580 -25.36 -29.25 -4.59
C PRO A 580 -24.53 -29.59 -3.35
N GLN A 581 -25.11 -29.68 -2.15
CA GLN A 581 -24.40 -30.04 -0.92
C GLN A 581 -24.55 -31.53 -0.56
N HIS A 582 -25.47 -32.25 -1.22
CA HIS A 582 -25.83 -33.64 -0.90
C HIS A 582 -26.05 -34.47 -2.19
N CYS A 583 -25.24 -34.24 -3.22
CA CYS A 583 -25.46 -34.76 -4.57
C CYS A 583 -25.07 -36.23 -4.71
N GLY A 584 -26.04 -37.09 -5.00
CA GLY A 584 -25.91 -38.55 -5.04
C GLY A 584 -26.05 -39.20 -3.67
N ASP A 585 -25.43 -38.63 -2.63
CA ASP A 585 -25.45 -39.15 -1.25
C ASP A 585 -25.31 -38.02 -0.20
N CYS A 586 -25.69 -38.32 1.05
CA CYS A 586 -25.78 -37.43 2.22
C CYS A 586 -24.47 -36.76 2.69
N SER A 587 -23.37 -36.89 1.97
CA SER A 587 -22.06 -36.31 2.34
C SER A 587 -21.25 -35.84 1.13
N VAL A 588 -21.90 -35.68 -0.04
CA VAL A 588 -21.24 -35.34 -1.30
C VAL A 588 -21.63 -33.94 -1.74
N ALA A 589 -20.81 -32.95 -1.37
CA ALA A 589 -20.93 -31.61 -1.90
C ALA A 589 -20.21 -31.50 -3.27
N CYS A 590 -20.85 -30.84 -4.23
CA CYS A 590 -20.26 -30.53 -5.53
C CYS A 590 -19.24 -29.38 -5.43
N SER A 591 -18.22 -29.41 -6.28
CA SER A 591 -17.20 -28.35 -6.32
C SER A 591 -17.81 -27.00 -6.74
N PRO A 592 -17.29 -25.86 -6.24
CA PRO A 592 -17.78 -24.53 -6.62
C PRO A 592 -17.82 -24.34 -8.15
N GLY A 593 -19.02 -24.06 -8.69
CA GLY A 593 -19.27 -23.93 -10.14
C GLY A 593 -20.00 -25.12 -10.77
N GLN A 594 -20.10 -26.26 -10.09
CA GLN A 594 -20.92 -27.39 -10.50
C GLN A 594 -22.34 -27.30 -9.92
N TYR A 595 -23.29 -27.98 -10.55
CA TYR A 595 -24.66 -28.15 -10.05
C TYR A 595 -24.99 -29.65 -10.00
N CYS A 596 -25.87 -30.06 -9.08
CA CYS A 596 -26.30 -31.44 -9.02
C CYS A 596 -27.36 -31.73 -10.10
N SER A 597 -27.11 -32.75 -10.93
CA SER A 597 -27.98 -33.16 -12.02
C SER A 597 -28.22 -34.67 -11.95
N ASP A 598 -29.45 -35.08 -11.60
CA ASP A 598 -29.87 -36.47 -11.42
C ASP A 598 -29.04 -37.29 -10.40
N GLY A 599 -28.33 -36.62 -9.50
CA GLY A 599 -27.46 -37.23 -8.49
C GLY A 599 -25.98 -37.33 -8.88
N LEU A 600 -25.57 -36.64 -9.94
CA LEU A 600 -24.16 -36.43 -10.30
C LEU A 600 -23.84 -34.94 -10.31
N CYS A 601 -22.70 -34.55 -9.76
CA CYS A 601 -22.18 -33.20 -9.90
C CYS A 601 -21.77 -32.97 -11.35
N ALA A 602 -22.46 -32.06 -12.02
CA ALA A 602 -22.35 -31.81 -13.44
C ALA A 602 -22.00 -30.34 -13.74
N LEU A 603 -21.46 -30.11 -14.94
CA LEU A 603 -21.08 -28.80 -15.43
C LEU A 603 -21.92 -28.48 -16.67
N ASN A 604 -22.70 -27.39 -16.64
CA ASN A 604 -23.54 -26.97 -17.76
C ASN A 604 -22.90 -25.80 -18.50
N CYS A 605 -21.96 -26.12 -19.40
CA CYS A 605 -21.38 -25.15 -20.29
C CYS A 605 -22.42 -24.75 -21.36
N GLN A 606 -22.93 -23.53 -21.23
CA GLN A 606 -23.82 -22.93 -22.23
C GLN A 606 -23.16 -22.92 -23.62
N GLN A 607 -23.96 -22.87 -24.69
CA GLN A 607 -23.43 -22.99 -26.05
C GLN A 607 -22.29 -22.00 -26.33
N ASN A 608 -21.20 -22.51 -26.90
CA ASN A 608 -19.90 -21.87 -27.13
C ASN A 608 -18.95 -21.77 -25.90
N LEU A 609 -19.29 -22.37 -24.76
CA LEU A 609 -18.35 -22.71 -23.69
C LEU A 609 -17.95 -24.18 -23.78
N SER A 610 -16.72 -24.52 -23.37
CA SER A 610 -16.21 -25.89 -23.28
C SER A 610 -15.77 -26.21 -21.85
N ASP A 611 -15.92 -27.47 -21.44
CA ASP A 611 -15.39 -27.96 -20.16
C ASP A 611 -13.88 -28.17 -20.27
N CYS A 612 -13.14 -27.41 -19.47
CA CYS A 612 -11.70 -27.58 -19.27
C CYS A 612 -11.44 -27.92 -17.80
N ASN A 613 -11.34 -29.22 -17.53
CA ASN A 613 -11.03 -29.80 -16.23
C ASN A 613 -11.93 -29.28 -15.07
N GLY A 614 -13.24 -29.13 -15.34
CA GLY A 614 -14.23 -28.72 -14.35
C GLY A 614 -14.65 -27.25 -14.44
N TYR A 615 -14.16 -26.49 -15.42
CA TYR A 615 -14.49 -25.08 -15.63
C TYR A 615 -15.01 -24.83 -17.05
N CYS A 616 -16.14 -24.11 -17.16
CA CYS A 616 -16.69 -23.71 -18.45
C CYS A 616 -15.99 -22.46 -18.99
N VAL A 617 -15.09 -22.64 -19.93
CA VAL A 617 -14.28 -21.56 -20.52
C VAL A 617 -14.63 -21.34 -21.99
N ASN A 618 -14.50 -20.10 -22.46
CA ASN A 618 -14.76 -19.76 -23.85
C ASN A 618 -13.46 -19.90 -24.66
N LEU A 619 -13.29 -21.05 -25.32
CA LEU A 619 -12.10 -21.33 -26.12
C LEU A 619 -11.82 -20.30 -27.22
N GLN A 620 -12.75 -19.40 -27.58
CA GLN A 620 -12.50 -18.37 -28.58
C GLN A 620 -11.88 -17.07 -28.05
N ASN A 621 -11.95 -16.80 -26.73
CA ASN A 621 -11.42 -15.56 -26.15
C ASN A 621 -10.85 -15.69 -24.72
N ASP A 622 -10.85 -16.86 -24.11
CA ASP A 622 -10.19 -17.14 -22.83
C ASP A 622 -8.66 -17.14 -23.00
N PRO A 623 -7.89 -16.23 -22.35
CA PRO A 623 -6.44 -16.15 -22.54
C PRO A 623 -5.64 -17.32 -21.95
N PHE A 624 -6.27 -18.18 -21.16
CA PHE A 624 -5.63 -19.33 -20.50
C PHE A 624 -5.99 -20.68 -21.14
N ASN A 625 -7.02 -20.70 -21.99
CA ASN A 625 -7.59 -21.87 -22.65
C ASN A 625 -7.91 -21.57 -24.12
N CYS A 626 -6.99 -20.95 -24.84
CA CYS A 626 -7.27 -20.44 -26.17
C CYS A 626 -7.24 -21.55 -27.24
N GLY A 627 -8.34 -21.75 -27.96
CA GLY A 627 -8.51 -22.79 -28.98
C GLY A 627 -8.71 -24.19 -28.41
N GLN A 628 -8.08 -24.49 -27.27
CA GLN A 628 -8.22 -25.72 -26.49
C GLN A 628 -7.90 -25.46 -25.01
N CYS A 629 -8.33 -26.38 -24.14
CA CYS A 629 -8.02 -26.36 -22.72
C CYS A 629 -6.51 -26.33 -22.45
N GLU A 630 -6.10 -25.66 -21.36
CA GLU A 630 -4.70 -25.60 -20.89
C GLU A 630 -3.72 -25.04 -21.93
N ASN A 631 -4.21 -24.23 -22.88
CA ASN A 631 -3.40 -23.50 -23.86
C ASN A 631 -3.39 -21.98 -23.56
N PRO A 632 -2.59 -21.52 -22.58
CA PRO A 632 -2.46 -20.12 -22.27
C PRO A 632 -1.65 -19.39 -23.34
N CYS A 633 -2.09 -18.17 -23.67
CA CYS A 633 -1.36 -17.29 -24.57
C CYS A 633 -0.12 -16.70 -23.90
N ASN A 634 0.90 -16.34 -24.69
CA ASN A 634 2.13 -15.77 -24.16
C ASN A 634 1.89 -14.34 -23.63
N VAL A 635 2.81 -13.85 -22.80
CA VAL A 635 2.74 -12.49 -22.25
C VAL A 635 2.77 -11.47 -23.40
N GLY A 636 1.64 -10.78 -23.61
CA GLY A 636 1.43 -9.83 -24.72
C GLY A 636 0.46 -10.31 -25.81
N GLU A 637 0.06 -11.58 -25.81
CA GLU A 637 -0.93 -12.14 -26.73
C GLU A 637 -2.35 -12.11 -26.13
N LEU A 638 -3.34 -11.98 -27.01
CA LEU A 638 -4.76 -12.12 -26.68
C LEU A 638 -5.34 -13.33 -27.41
N CYS A 639 -6.28 -14.02 -26.76
CA CYS A 639 -7.04 -15.05 -27.44
C CYS A 639 -8.10 -14.40 -28.34
N SER A 640 -8.08 -14.71 -29.63
CA SER A 640 -9.08 -14.22 -30.57
C SER A 640 -9.46 -15.31 -31.57
N SER A 641 -10.75 -15.62 -31.66
CA SER A 641 -11.30 -16.70 -32.51
C SER A 641 -10.66 -18.08 -32.25
N GLY A 642 -10.12 -18.29 -31.05
CA GLY A 642 -9.45 -19.53 -30.64
C GLY A 642 -8.01 -19.66 -31.11
N VAL A 643 -7.36 -18.54 -31.44
CA VAL A 643 -5.92 -18.48 -31.71
C VAL A 643 -5.28 -17.44 -30.78
N CYS A 644 -4.20 -17.84 -30.10
CA CYS A 644 -3.33 -16.88 -29.41
C CYS A 644 -2.58 -16.07 -30.46
N ALA A 645 -2.75 -14.75 -30.43
CA ALA A 645 -2.08 -13.86 -31.35
C ALA A 645 -1.87 -12.48 -30.72
N VAL A 646 -0.83 -11.78 -31.16
CA VAL A 646 -0.63 -10.36 -30.83
C VAL A 646 -1.56 -9.50 -31.69
N THR A 647 -2.88 -9.59 -31.42
CA THR A 647 -3.89 -8.75 -32.08
C THR A 647 -3.92 -7.35 -31.46
N CYS A 648 -2.87 -6.57 -31.71
CA CYS A 648 -2.92 -5.14 -31.51
C CYS A 648 -4.05 -4.54 -32.37
N GLN A 649 -4.83 -3.61 -31.81
CA GLN A 649 -5.87 -2.91 -32.58
C GLN A 649 -5.25 -2.14 -33.75
N ALA A 650 -6.00 -1.97 -34.84
CA ALA A 650 -5.48 -1.27 -36.03
C ALA A 650 -4.92 0.12 -35.68
N GLN A 651 -3.74 0.45 -36.23
CA GLN A 651 -2.85 1.58 -35.87
C GLN A 651 -1.86 1.34 -34.71
N LEU A 652 -1.95 0.23 -33.97
CA LEU A 652 -0.95 -0.18 -32.96
C LEU A 652 0.02 -1.24 -33.51
N GLN A 653 1.25 -1.26 -33.02
CA GLN A 653 2.32 -2.19 -33.40
C GLN A 653 2.79 -2.98 -32.18
N ASP A 654 3.16 -4.26 -32.39
CA ASP A 654 3.88 -5.05 -31.38
C ASP A 654 5.32 -4.56 -31.23
N CYS A 655 5.68 -4.20 -29.99
CA CYS A 655 7.04 -3.90 -29.57
C CYS A 655 7.48 -4.81 -28.42
N SER A 656 7.75 -6.08 -28.73
CA SER A 656 8.23 -7.12 -27.80
C SER A 656 7.21 -7.52 -26.73
N GLY A 657 5.96 -7.75 -27.14
CA GLY A 657 4.86 -8.16 -26.25
C GLY A 657 4.05 -6.99 -25.67
N LEU A 658 4.29 -5.77 -26.15
CA LEU A 658 3.49 -4.58 -25.79
C LEU A 658 2.96 -3.92 -27.07
N CYS A 659 1.63 -3.82 -27.18
CA CYS A 659 0.97 -3.11 -28.27
C CYS A 659 1.05 -1.60 -28.05
N VAL A 660 1.90 -0.92 -28.82
CA VAL A 660 2.20 0.51 -28.68
C VAL A 660 1.84 1.28 -29.95
N ASN A 661 1.47 2.55 -29.81
CA ASN A 661 1.17 3.40 -30.96
C ASN A 661 2.46 4.08 -31.45
N LEU A 662 3.14 3.51 -32.45
CA LEU A 662 4.35 4.12 -33.04
C LEU A 662 4.13 5.56 -33.54
N GLN A 663 2.87 6.01 -33.74
CA GLN A 663 2.57 7.36 -34.20
C GLN A 663 2.45 8.39 -33.07
N THR A 664 2.26 7.97 -31.81
CA THR A 664 1.99 8.87 -30.68
C THR A 664 2.68 8.49 -29.35
N ASP A 665 3.35 7.34 -29.26
CA ASP A 665 4.09 6.92 -28.06
C ASP A 665 5.48 7.55 -28.02
N ASN A 666 5.72 8.43 -27.05
CA ASN A 666 7.01 9.09 -26.81
C ASN A 666 8.17 8.13 -26.47
N THR A 667 7.91 6.87 -26.16
CA THR A 667 8.92 5.85 -25.82
C THR A 667 9.17 4.83 -26.95
N ASN A 668 8.29 4.79 -27.96
CA ASN A 668 8.34 3.85 -29.08
C ASN A 668 8.09 4.53 -30.43
N CYS A 669 8.60 5.75 -30.62
CA CYS A 669 8.15 6.58 -31.73
C CYS A 669 8.76 6.18 -33.09
N GLY A 670 7.92 5.82 -34.05
CA GLY A 670 8.34 5.37 -35.39
C GLY A 670 8.96 3.97 -35.43
N ALA A 671 9.61 3.54 -34.35
CA ALA A 671 10.06 2.17 -34.12
C ALA A 671 10.15 1.86 -32.62
N CYS A 672 10.02 0.57 -32.28
CA CYS A 672 10.10 0.06 -30.91
C CYS A 672 11.37 0.52 -30.18
N GLY A 673 11.23 0.96 -28.92
CA GLY A 673 12.31 1.48 -28.08
C GLY A 673 12.87 2.86 -28.50
N THR A 674 12.28 3.53 -29.50
CA THR A 674 12.71 4.85 -29.95
C THR A 674 12.12 5.94 -29.04
N VAL A 675 12.82 6.22 -27.93
CA VAL A 675 12.45 7.27 -26.99
C VAL A 675 12.75 8.66 -27.57
N CYS A 676 11.78 9.56 -27.53
CA CYS A 676 11.94 10.93 -28.03
C CYS A 676 12.80 11.79 -27.08
N PRO A 677 13.74 12.61 -27.61
CA PRO A 677 14.53 13.52 -26.79
C PRO A 677 13.68 14.53 -26.01
N LEU A 678 14.21 15.00 -24.88
CA LEU A 678 13.60 16.02 -24.03
C LEU A 678 13.10 17.22 -24.87
N GLY A 679 11.81 17.54 -24.71
CA GLY A 679 11.13 18.62 -25.42
C GLY A 679 10.42 18.22 -26.72
N GLN A 680 10.57 16.98 -27.20
CA GLN A 680 9.84 16.47 -28.37
C GLN A 680 8.69 15.53 -27.97
N VAL A 681 7.73 15.37 -28.88
CA VAL A 681 6.64 14.39 -28.77
C VAL A 681 6.60 13.50 -29.99
N CYS A 682 6.05 12.30 -29.84
CA CYS A 682 5.83 11.43 -30.97
C CYS A 682 4.64 11.93 -31.80
N SER A 683 4.83 12.08 -33.11
CA SER A 683 3.78 12.53 -34.00
C SER A 683 3.94 11.93 -35.39
N ALA A 684 2.93 11.18 -35.84
CA ALA A 684 2.88 10.53 -37.16
C ALA A 684 4.08 9.62 -37.47
N GLY A 685 4.69 9.01 -36.45
CA GLY A 685 5.80 8.06 -36.61
C GLY A 685 7.19 8.69 -36.60
N ALA A 686 7.33 9.94 -36.17
CA ALA A 686 8.61 10.57 -35.93
C ALA A 686 8.62 11.33 -34.61
N CYS A 687 9.73 11.25 -33.86
CA CYS A 687 10.00 12.22 -32.80
C CYS A 687 10.10 13.60 -33.45
N SER A 688 9.12 14.44 -33.12
CA SER A 688 8.95 15.72 -33.77
C SER A 688 8.63 16.77 -32.74
N LEU A 689 9.06 17.98 -33.06
CA LEU A 689 8.67 19.16 -32.31
C LEU A 689 7.30 19.62 -32.82
N THR A 690 6.24 18.96 -32.33
CA THR A 690 4.86 19.30 -32.68
C THR A 690 4.42 20.55 -31.94
N CYS A 691 4.70 21.69 -32.57
CA CYS A 691 4.28 22.99 -32.08
C CYS A 691 2.75 23.10 -32.03
N GLN A 692 2.21 23.61 -30.91
CA GLN A 692 0.77 23.87 -30.76
C GLN A 692 0.28 24.87 -31.84
N THR A 693 -1.01 24.79 -32.19
CA THR A 693 -1.62 25.66 -33.22
C THR A 693 -1.42 27.14 -32.91
N GLY A 694 -0.66 27.83 -33.77
CA GLY A 694 -0.24 29.23 -33.60
C GLY A 694 1.28 29.41 -33.40
N LEU A 695 2.01 28.33 -33.12
CA LEU A 695 3.47 28.30 -33.00
C LEU A 695 4.11 27.71 -34.27
N SER A 696 5.28 28.22 -34.65
CA SER A 696 6.08 27.77 -35.80
C SER A 696 7.37 27.08 -35.35
N LYS A 697 7.85 26.13 -36.16
CA LYS A 697 9.08 25.38 -35.89
C LYS A 697 10.32 26.17 -36.30
N CYS A 698 11.09 26.63 -35.33
CA CYS A 698 12.34 27.35 -35.51
C CYS A 698 13.53 26.47 -35.10
N GLY A 699 13.95 25.61 -36.03
CA GLY A 699 14.99 24.62 -35.78
C GLY A 699 14.53 23.55 -34.79
N ALA A 700 15.12 23.55 -33.60
CA ALA A 700 14.83 22.60 -32.51
C ALA A 700 13.82 23.15 -31.47
N THR A 701 13.34 24.39 -31.61
CA THR A 701 12.38 25.03 -30.69
C THR A 701 11.12 25.54 -31.41
N CYS A 702 10.02 25.65 -30.67
CA CYS A 702 8.77 26.23 -31.16
C CYS A 702 8.74 27.71 -30.77
N ALA A 703 8.47 28.57 -31.75
CA ALA A 703 8.41 30.01 -31.57
C ALA A 703 7.06 30.55 -32.00
N ASN A 704 6.50 31.50 -31.25
CA ASN A 704 5.38 32.28 -31.75
C ASN A 704 5.92 33.41 -32.63
N LEU A 705 5.89 33.25 -33.97
CA LEU A 705 6.41 34.28 -34.87
C LEU A 705 5.69 35.63 -34.72
N GLN A 706 4.56 35.72 -34.03
CA GLN A 706 3.85 36.98 -33.79
C GLN A 706 4.31 37.73 -32.53
N THR A 707 4.95 37.06 -31.56
CA THR A 707 5.29 37.63 -30.23
C THR A 707 6.66 37.23 -29.66
N ASP A 708 7.34 36.24 -30.23
CA ASP A 708 8.67 35.80 -29.80
C ASP A 708 9.74 36.80 -30.27
N ASN A 709 10.45 37.40 -29.32
CA ASN A 709 11.46 38.41 -29.58
C ASN A 709 12.75 37.87 -30.22
N ALA A 710 12.96 36.55 -30.24
CA ALA A 710 14.09 35.90 -30.91
C ALA A 710 13.75 35.40 -32.33
N ASN A 711 12.46 35.37 -32.69
CA ASN A 711 11.93 34.74 -33.91
C ASN A 711 10.82 35.58 -34.54
N CYS A 712 10.96 36.91 -34.52
CA CYS A 712 9.85 37.81 -34.83
C CYS A 712 9.57 37.89 -36.34
N GLY A 713 8.39 37.43 -36.78
CA GLY A 713 7.98 37.35 -38.18
C GLY A 713 8.65 36.21 -38.96
N SER A 714 9.87 35.82 -38.58
CA SER A 714 10.59 34.65 -39.10
C SER A 714 11.59 34.10 -38.07
N CYS A 715 11.89 32.81 -38.18
CA CYS A 715 12.82 32.13 -37.29
C CYS A 715 14.22 32.76 -37.29
N GLY A 716 14.77 33.00 -36.10
CA GLY A 716 16.07 33.65 -35.90
C GLY A 716 16.08 35.17 -36.09
N ASN A 717 14.94 35.81 -36.40
CA ASN A 717 14.86 37.27 -36.49
C ASN A 717 14.71 37.90 -35.10
N THR A 718 15.85 38.15 -34.46
CA THR A 718 15.92 38.74 -33.12
C THR A 718 15.65 40.25 -33.14
N CYS A 719 14.70 40.73 -32.34
CA CYS A 719 14.43 42.16 -32.19
C CYS A 719 15.55 42.89 -31.44
N GLY A 720 15.83 44.13 -31.84
CA GLY A 720 16.93 44.93 -31.29
C GLY A 720 16.68 45.40 -29.86
N LEU A 721 17.73 45.90 -29.19
CA LEU A 721 17.63 46.43 -27.82
C LEU A 721 16.53 47.50 -27.71
N GLY A 722 15.60 47.28 -26.79
CA GLY A 722 14.43 48.15 -26.56
C GLY A 722 13.23 47.86 -27.47
N GLN A 723 13.33 46.97 -28.46
CA GLN A 723 12.21 46.52 -29.29
C GLN A 723 11.54 45.25 -28.73
N ALA A 724 10.23 45.13 -28.99
CA ALA A 724 9.40 43.99 -28.67
C ALA A 724 8.65 43.52 -29.94
N CYS A 725 8.45 42.21 -30.08
CA CYS A 725 7.74 41.62 -31.19
C CYS A 725 6.23 41.80 -31.05
N SER A 726 5.58 42.32 -32.09
CA SER A 726 4.13 42.55 -32.14
C SER A 726 3.62 42.23 -33.54
N LEU A 727 2.76 41.21 -33.67
CA LEU A 727 2.25 40.66 -34.93
C LEU A 727 3.36 40.31 -35.96
N GLY A 728 4.53 39.92 -35.46
CA GLY A 728 5.67 39.53 -36.29
C GLY A 728 6.50 40.69 -36.83
N VAL A 729 6.36 41.88 -36.24
CA VAL A 729 7.23 43.04 -36.49
C VAL A 729 7.88 43.48 -35.19
N CYS A 730 9.20 43.69 -35.21
CA CYS A 730 9.94 44.28 -34.10
C CYS A 730 9.64 45.78 -33.98
N SER A 731 9.05 46.19 -32.86
CA SER A 731 8.61 47.57 -32.62
C SER A 731 9.10 48.10 -31.27
N LEU A 732 9.38 49.40 -31.16
CA LEU A 732 9.70 50.03 -29.87
C LEU A 732 8.48 50.09 -28.94
N THR A 733 7.26 50.08 -29.50
CA THR A 733 5.98 50.14 -28.79
C THR A 733 5.06 48.99 -29.20
N CYS A 734 4.39 48.37 -28.22
CA CYS A 734 3.35 47.37 -28.49
C CYS A 734 2.11 48.00 -29.16
N GLN A 735 1.38 47.21 -29.94
CA GLN A 735 0.11 47.65 -30.53
C GLN A 735 -0.98 47.83 -29.46
N SER A 736 -1.98 48.67 -29.76
CA SER A 736 -3.13 48.93 -28.87
C SER A 736 -3.80 47.65 -28.40
N GLY A 737 -3.83 47.43 -27.08
CA GLY A 737 -4.36 46.21 -26.45
C GLY A 737 -3.29 45.25 -25.91
N LEU A 738 -2.00 45.53 -26.17
CA LEU A 738 -0.88 44.77 -25.63
C LEU A 738 0.00 45.65 -24.72
N GLN A 739 0.44 45.11 -23.59
CA GLN A 739 1.37 45.75 -22.66
C GLN A 739 2.80 45.26 -22.89
N LYS A 740 3.78 46.15 -22.70
CA LYS A 740 5.21 45.83 -22.81
C LYS A 740 5.73 45.29 -21.48
N CYS A 741 6.10 44.03 -21.46
CA CYS A 741 6.61 43.33 -20.28
C CYS A 741 8.06 42.92 -20.55
N GLY A 742 9.00 43.81 -20.22
CA GLY A 742 10.42 43.66 -20.57
C GLY A 742 10.62 43.64 -22.10
N PRO A 743 11.18 42.56 -22.68
CA PRO A 743 11.43 42.45 -24.12
C PRO A 743 10.20 42.06 -24.95
N MET A 744 9.08 41.66 -24.32
CA MET A 744 7.94 41.05 -25.03
C MET A 744 6.65 41.86 -24.88
N CYS A 745 5.78 41.80 -25.90
CA CYS A 745 4.42 42.34 -25.86
C CYS A 745 3.44 41.22 -25.50
N THR A 746 2.59 41.45 -24.50
CA THR A 746 1.60 40.47 -24.01
C THR A 746 0.21 41.11 -23.86
N ASN A 747 -0.84 40.31 -24.01
CA ASN A 747 -2.20 40.71 -23.67
C ASN A 747 -2.47 40.40 -22.20
N THR A 748 -2.30 41.38 -21.32
CA THR A 748 -2.57 41.22 -19.88
C THR A 748 -4.02 40.85 -19.57
N GLN A 749 -4.95 41.00 -20.53
CA GLN A 749 -6.34 40.57 -20.36
C GLN A 749 -6.58 39.06 -20.55
N THR A 750 -5.64 38.32 -21.16
CA THR A 750 -5.81 36.89 -21.52
C THR A 750 -4.56 36.02 -21.37
N ASP A 751 -3.39 36.57 -21.04
CA ASP A 751 -2.15 35.80 -20.83
C ASP A 751 -2.06 35.27 -19.39
N ASN A 752 -2.07 33.94 -19.23
CA ASN A 752 -1.94 33.26 -17.94
C ASN A 752 -0.62 33.53 -17.20
N VAL A 753 0.42 34.07 -17.86
CA VAL A 753 1.72 34.39 -17.26
C VAL A 753 1.85 35.89 -16.91
N ASN A 754 0.94 36.72 -17.42
CA ASN A 754 0.99 38.18 -17.30
C ASN A 754 -0.41 38.77 -17.00
N CYS A 755 -1.22 38.10 -16.19
CA CYS A 755 -2.64 38.43 -16.07
C CYS A 755 -2.86 39.70 -15.23
N GLY A 756 -3.51 40.71 -15.80
CA GLY A 756 -3.68 42.04 -15.23
C GLY A 756 -2.39 42.89 -15.22
N SER A 757 -1.22 42.28 -15.03
CA SER A 757 0.08 42.95 -15.07
C SER A 757 1.24 42.02 -15.43
N CYS A 758 2.35 42.60 -15.87
CA CYS A 758 3.57 41.88 -16.25
C CYS A 758 4.10 40.97 -15.12
N GLY A 759 4.33 39.69 -15.44
CA GLY A 759 4.85 38.70 -14.49
C GLY A 759 3.85 38.20 -13.44
N ASN A 760 2.59 38.64 -13.47
CA ASN A 760 1.54 38.12 -12.61
C ASN A 760 0.96 36.83 -13.22
N ALA A 761 1.63 35.70 -12.96
CA ALA A 761 1.19 34.39 -13.43
C ALA A 761 0.04 33.84 -12.58
N CYS A 762 -0.95 33.25 -13.24
CA CYS A 762 -2.08 32.59 -12.59
C CYS A 762 -1.70 31.23 -12.00
N SER A 763 -2.42 30.82 -10.95
CA SER A 763 -2.18 29.56 -10.23
C SER A 763 -2.55 28.34 -11.09
N PRO A 764 -2.01 27.14 -10.80
CA PRO A 764 -2.49 25.90 -11.41
C PRO A 764 -4.01 25.73 -11.21
N GLY A 765 -4.75 25.56 -12.31
CA GLY A 765 -6.23 25.53 -12.33
C GLY A 765 -6.90 26.85 -12.71
N GLU A 766 -6.17 27.96 -12.75
CA GLU A 766 -6.68 29.27 -13.15
C GLU A 766 -6.37 29.62 -14.62
N SER A 767 -7.17 30.53 -15.16
CA SER A 767 -7.10 31.05 -16.52
C SER A 767 -7.30 32.57 -16.51
N CYS A 768 -6.55 33.30 -17.34
CA CYS A 768 -6.67 34.76 -17.37
C CYS A 768 -7.92 35.18 -18.15
N GLN A 769 -8.89 35.78 -17.46
CA GLN A 769 -10.12 36.28 -18.05
C GLN A 769 -10.35 37.75 -17.70
N SER A 770 -10.15 38.62 -18.69
CA SER A 770 -10.34 40.08 -18.57
C SER A 770 -9.40 40.75 -17.56
N GLY A 771 -8.18 40.22 -17.42
CA GLY A 771 -7.15 40.79 -16.53
C GLY A 771 -7.20 40.29 -15.10
N LEU A 772 -7.99 39.23 -14.85
CA LEU A 772 -8.08 38.54 -13.57
C LEU A 772 -7.86 37.04 -13.79
N CYS A 773 -7.05 36.42 -12.94
CA CYS A 773 -6.99 34.96 -12.86
C CYS A 773 -8.33 34.44 -12.34
N LYS A 774 -8.91 33.48 -13.06
CA LYS A 774 -10.19 32.85 -12.72
C LYS A 774 -10.15 31.38 -13.06
N VAL A 775 -10.64 30.57 -12.13
CA VAL A 775 -10.90 29.14 -12.35
C VAL A 775 -12.00 28.99 -13.41
N THR A 776 -11.75 28.17 -14.44
CA THR A 776 -12.74 27.86 -15.48
C THR A 776 -12.95 26.35 -15.54
N CYS A 777 -14.08 25.88 -15.04
CA CYS A 777 -14.38 24.45 -14.98
C CYS A 777 -15.07 23.93 -16.25
N GLN A 778 -14.84 22.64 -16.55
CA GLN A 778 -15.51 21.96 -17.66
C GLN A 778 -16.99 21.70 -17.32
N THR A 779 -17.82 21.55 -18.36
CA THR A 779 -19.26 21.29 -18.22
C THR A 779 -19.50 20.02 -17.39
N GLY A 780 -20.12 20.17 -16.22
CA GLY A 780 -20.38 19.09 -15.26
C GLY A 780 -19.53 19.15 -13.99
N MET A 781 -18.49 19.99 -13.93
CA MET A 781 -17.67 20.18 -12.73
C MET A 781 -18.03 21.49 -12.00
N THR A 782 -18.02 21.44 -10.67
CA THR A 782 -18.32 22.57 -9.78
C THR A 782 -17.02 23.20 -9.26
N GLN A 783 -16.99 24.52 -9.08
CA GLN A 783 -15.83 25.22 -8.53
C GLN A 783 -15.82 25.16 -6.99
N CYS A 784 -14.88 24.41 -6.42
CA CYS A 784 -14.74 24.16 -5.00
C CYS A 784 -13.40 24.71 -4.48
N ALA A 785 -13.45 25.73 -3.61
CA ALA A 785 -12.28 26.36 -2.97
C ALA A 785 -11.14 26.83 -3.91
N GLY A 786 -11.40 27.01 -5.21
CA GLY A 786 -10.38 27.36 -6.22
C GLY A 786 -10.01 26.23 -7.18
N LEU A 787 -10.56 25.03 -7.00
CA LEU A 787 -10.34 23.86 -7.85
C LEU A 787 -11.64 23.42 -8.53
N CYS A 788 -11.53 22.76 -9.68
CA CYS A 788 -12.69 22.18 -10.38
C CYS A 788 -12.89 20.74 -9.95
N THR A 789 -14.08 20.42 -9.45
CA THR A 789 -14.38 19.14 -8.80
C THR A 789 -15.65 18.52 -9.37
N ASP A 790 -15.66 17.19 -9.55
CA ASP A 790 -16.87 16.45 -9.92
C ASP A 790 -17.72 16.17 -8.68
N THR A 791 -18.63 17.08 -8.35
CA THR A 791 -19.55 16.94 -7.23
C THR A 791 -20.52 15.75 -7.36
N GLN A 792 -20.52 15.00 -8.48
CA GLN A 792 -21.33 13.79 -8.63
C GLN A 792 -20.62 12.51 -8.16
N ASN A 793 -19.28 12.50 -8.10
CA ASN A 793 -18.47 11.31 -7.82
C ASN A 793 -17.24 11.56 -6.91
N ASP A 794 -16.98 12.79 -6.46
CA ASP A 794 -15.86 13.13 -5.57
C ASP A 794 -16.25 12.97 -4.09
N ASP A 795 -15.59 12.03 -3.40
CA ASP A 795 -15.86 11.68 -2.00
C ASP A 795 -15.59 12.83 -1.01
N ALA A 796 -14.83 13.87 -1.38
CA ALA A 796 -14.55 15.04 -0.56
C ALA A 796 -15.51 16.22 -0.83
N ASN A 797 -16.34 16.13 -1.87
CA ASN A 797 -17.16 17.23 -2.39
C ASN A 797 -18.53 16.74 -2.90
N CYS A 798 -19.11 15.73 -2.26
CA CYS A 798 -20.25 15.02 -2.82
C CYS A 798 -21.55 15.85 -2.74
N GLY A 799 -22.17 16.12 -3.89
CA GLY A 799 -23.34 16.99 -4.03
C GLY A 799 -23.04 18.49 -3.87
N ALA A 800 -22.05 18.85 -3.04
CA ALA A 800 -21.60 20.21 -2.82
C ALA A 800 -20.12 20.26 -2.40
N CYS A 801 -19.47 21.38 -2.73
CA CYS A 801 -18.07 21.64 -2.39
C CYS A 801 -17.78 21.52 -0.88
N GLY A 802 -16.74 20.75 -0.53
CA GLY A 802 -16.35 20.47 0.86
C GLY A 802 -17.32 19.56 1.64
N ASN A 803 -18.36 19.02 1.00
CA ASN A 803 -19.21 18.00 1.61
C ASN A 803 -18.51 16.63 1.51
N VAL A 804 -17.54 16.43 2.40
CA VAL A 804 -16.83 15.16 2.54
C VAL A 804 -17.79 14.09 3.03
N CYS A 805 -17.84 12.95 2.34
CA CYS A 805 -18.66 11.83 2.76
C CYS A 805 -18.22 11.27 4.13
N PRO A 806 -19.16 10.75 4.94
CA PRO A 806 -18.82 10.04 6.16
C PRO A 806 -17.79 8.93 5.92
N ALA A 807 -17.01 8.60 6.96
CA ALA A 807 -16.11 7.46 6.87
C ALA A 807 -16.90 6.18 6.50
N TYR A 808 -16.41 5.46 5.49
CA TYR A 808 -17.03 4.27 4.88
C TYR A 808 -18.27 4.51 3.99
N ASP A 809 -18.56 5.76 3.62
CA ASP A 809 -19.45 6.12 2.50
C ASP A 809 -18.62 6.47 1.24
N TYR A 810 -19.26 6.41 0.07
CA TYR A 810 -18.71 6.90 -1.21
C TYR A 810 -19.72 7.78 -1.94
N CYS A 811 -19.24 8.66 -2.82
CA CYS A 811 -20.09 9.55 -3.60
C CYS A 811 -20.63 8.86 -4.85
N THR A 812 -21.94 8.97 -5.08
CA THR A 812 -22.56 8.59 -6.34
C THR A 812 -23.77 9.47 -6.67
N ALA A 813 -23.81 9.98 -7.89
CA ALA A 813 -24.84 10.90 -8.37
C ALA A 813 -25.05 12.16 -7.50
N GLY A 814 -24.04 12.55 -6.71
CA GLY A 814 -24.10 13.69 -5.79
C GLY A 814 -24.70 13.40 -4.42
N ALA A 815 -24.81 12.11 -4.04
CA ALA A 815 -25.17 11.69 -2.69
C ALA A 815 -24.13 10.71 -2.12
N CYS A 816 -23.75 10.93 -0.86
CA CYS A 816 -22.96 9.96 -0.10
C CYS A 816 -23.81 8.72 0.17
N THR A 817 -23.25 7.55 -0.13
CA THR A 817 -23.90 6.25 -0.02
C THR A 817 -22.98 5.29 0.73
N THR A 818 -23.52 4.59 1.71
CA THR A 818 -22.77 3.59 2.50
C THR A 818 -22.14 2.53 1.62
N ILE A 819 -20.84 2.27 1.75
CA ILE A 819 -20.16 1.21 1.01
C ILE A 819 -20.68 -0.16 1.49
N PRO A 820 -21.31 -0.99 0.61
CA PRO A 820 -21.82 -2.29 1.02
C PRO A 820 -20.71 -3.21 1.52
N THR A 821 -20.95 -3.92 2.61
CA THR A 821 -20.00 -4.89 3.18
C THR A 821 -20.31 -6.29 2.69
N VAL A 822 -19.30 -6.99 2.16
CA VAL A 822 -19.39 -8.35 1.64
C VAL A 822 -18.52 -9.26 2.50
N ASN A 823 -19.15 -10.20 3.22
CA ASN A 823 -18.44 -11.15 4.07
C ASN A 823 -18.28 -12.49 3.33
N LEU A 824 -17.03 -12.92 3.15
CA LEU A 824 -16.64 -14.17 2.49
C LEU A 824 -15.94 -15.06 3.53
N THR A 825 -16.14 -16.37 3.47
CA THR A 825 -15.48 -17.32 4.37
C THR A 825 -15.03 -18.56 3.61
N LEU A 826 -13.75 -18.91 3.74
CA LEU A 826 -13.18 -20.13 3.18
C LEU A 826 -13.03 -21.17 4.30
N SER A 827 -13.80 -22.25 4.16
CA SER A 827 -13.84 -23.41 5.05
C SER A 827 -13.16 -24.66 4.46
N SER A 828 -12.70 -24.58 3.22
CA SER A 828 -12.01 -25.67 2.49
C SER A 828 -10.89 -25.11 1.61
N ASP A 829 -9.88 -25.96 1.33
CA ASP A 829 -8.76 -25.61 0.46
C ASP A 829 -9.23 -25.08 -0.90
N THR A 830 -8.52 -24.08 -1.42
CA THR A 830 -8.89 -23.33 -2.63
C THR A 830 -7.62 -22.90 -3.37
N SER A 831 -7.66 -22.77 -4.70
CA SER A 831 -6.54 -22.29 -5.52
C SER A 831 -6.90 -21.04 -6.32
N ALA A 832 -5.99 -20.07 -6.43
CA ALA A 832 -6.13 -18.85 -7.25
C ALA A 832 -7.43 -18.07 -6.96
N TYR A 833 -7.64 -17.70 -5.69
CA TYR A 833 -8.88 -17.11 -5.23
C TYR A 833 -9.06 -15.65 -5.69
N ASN A 834 -10.04 -15.45 -6.58
CA ASN A 834 -10.43 -14.15 -7.11
C ASN A 834 -11.52 -13.51 -6.24
N VAL A 835 -11.14 -12.48 -5.46
CA VAL A 835 -12.05 -11.82 -4.52
C VAL A 835 -13.18 -11.06 -5.25
N PHE A 836 -12.92 -10.44 -6.40
CA PHE A 836 -13.92 -9.71 -7.18
C PHE A 836 -15.09 -10.61 -7.59
N THR A 837 -14.81 -11.79 -8.16
CA THR A 837 -15.86 -12.72 -8.58
C THR A 837 -16.56 -13.38 -7.39
N ALA A 838 -15.83 -13.66 -6.31
CA ALA A 838 -16.44 -14.18 -5.07
C ALA A 838 -17.37 -13.15 -4.40
N ALA A 839 -17.05 -11.85 -4.53
CA ALA A 839 -17.91 -10.74 -4.13
C ALA A 839 -19.07 -10.45 -5.12
N SER A 840 -19.38 -11.38 -6.03
CA SER A 840 -20.41 -11.25 -7.08
C SER A 840 -20.16 -10.16 -8.12
N SER A 841 -18.89 -9.87 -8.43
CA SER A 841 -18.44 -8.94 -9.49
C SER A 841 -19.01 -7.51 -9.38
N PRO A 842 -18.82 -6.81 -8.24
CA PRO A 842 -19.50 -5.56 -7.94
C PRO A 842 -19.03 -4.39 -8.82
N THR A 843 -19.98 -3.58 -9.31
CA THR A 843 -19.74 -2.40 -10.17
C THR A 843 -19.57 -1.09 -9.38
N THR A 844 -19.86 -1.13 -8.07
CA THR A 844 -19.66 -0.06 -7.09
C THR A 844 -18.52 -0.44 -6.13
N PRO A 845 -17.96 0.52 -5.37
CA PRO A 845 -17.10 0.20 -4.24
C PRO A 845 -17.77 -0.78 -3.26
N VAL A 846 -16.98 -1.66 -2.63
CA VAL A 846 -17.43 -2.58 -1.57
C VAL A 846 -16.35 -2.76 -0.50
N ASN A 847 -16.77 -3.05 0.73
CA ASN A 847 -15.87 -3.44 1.83
C ASN A 847 -15.89 -4.96 1.95
N VAL A 848 -14.86 -5.66 1.46
CA VAL A 848 -14.83 -7.13 1.48
C VAL A 848 -14.07 -7.64 2.68
N THR A 849 -14.69 -8.49 3.50
CA THR A 849 -14.01 -9.22 4.58
C THR A 849 -13.89 -10.69 4.19
N LEU A 850 -12.67 -11.15 3.93
CA LEU A 850 -12.33 -12.53 3.61
C LEU A 850 -11.78 -13.24 4.86
N THR A 851 -12.58 -14.13 5.44
CA THR A 851 -12.15 -15.02 6.53
C THR A 851 -11.60 -16.33 5.96
N ILE A 852 -10.44 -16.78 6.43
CA ILE A 852 -9.84 -18.06 6.06
C ILE A 852 -9.70 -18.89 7.34
N ASN A 853 -10.41 -20.01 7.42
CA ASN A 853 -10.49 -20.81 8.63
C ASN A 853 -9.16 -21.54 8.93
N ALA A 854 -8.99 -21.94 10.20
CA ALA A 854 -7.83 -22.75 10.60
C ALA A 854 -7.80 -24.08 9.83
N GLY A 855 -6.62 -24.47 9.36
CA GLY A 855 -6.41 -25.67 8.55
C GLY A 855 -6.68 -25.51 7.05
N VAL A 856 -7.28 -24.40 6.60
CA VAL A 856 -7.54 -24.15 5.17
C VAL A 856 -6.29 -23.64 4.46
N THR A 857 -5.99 -24.19 3.28
CA THR A 857 -4.92 -23.73 2.38
C THR A 857 -5.51 -22.99 1.17
N VAL A 858 -5.14 -21.71 1.02
CA VAL A 858 -5.36 -20.94 -0.21
C VAL A 858 -4.04 -20.91 -0.99
N SER A 859 -3.98 -21.67 -2.08
CA SER A 859 -2.77 -21.85 -2.90
C SER A 859 -2.85 -21.08 -4.23
N ALA A 860 -1.75 -21.01 -4.96
CA ALA A 860 -1.82 -20.68 -6.39
C ALA A 860 -2.35 -21.89 -7.18
N ALA A 861 -2.87 -21.66 -8.39
CA ALA A 861 -3.22 -22.74 -9.32
C ALA A 861 -2.02 -23.23 -10.14
N THR A 862 -1.00 -22.39 -10.35
CA THR A 862 0.12 -22.62 -11.27
C THR A 862 1.47 -22.24 -10.66
N GLN A 863 2.55 -22.78 -11.21
CA GLN A 863 3.93 -22.39 -10.86
C GLN A 863 4.18 -20.93 -11.20
N GLY A 864 4.75 -20.17 -10.26
CA GLY A 864 4.86 -18.71 -10.33
C GLY A 864 3.53 -17.95 -10.17
N GLY A 865 2.40 -18.64 -9.94
CA GLY A 865 1.08 -18.03 -9.81
C GLY A 865 0.78 -17.40 -8.45
N THR A 866 -0.17 -16.48 -8.42
CA THR A 866 -0.67 -15.84 -7.19
C THR A 866 -1.75 -16.69 -6.51
N ALA A 867 -1.78 -16.71 -5.17
CA ALA A 867 -2.77 -17.47 -4.40
C ALA A 867 -4.10 -16.72 -4.16
N ILE A 868 -4.06 -15.44 -3.73
CA ILE A 868 -5.23 -14.57 -3.58
C ILE A 868 -5.02 -13.32 -4.43
N PHE A 869 -6.02 -12.94 -5.22
CA PHE A 869 -6.01 -11.66 -5.94
C PHE A 869 -7.34 -10.91 -5.83
N SER A 870 -7.26 -9.58 -5.68
CA SER A 870 -8.47 -8.77 -5.53
C SER A 870 -9.34 -8.73 -6.79
N GLY A 871 -8.79 -9.08 -7.95
CA GLY A 871 -9.48 -8.94 -9.23
C GLY A 871 -9.84 -7.49 -9.55
N ALA A 872 -10.92 -7.30 -10.33
CA ALA A 872 -11.38 -6.00 -10.81
C ALA A 872 -12.21 -5.19 -9.78
N LEU A 873 -11.92 -5.32 -8.48
CA LEU A 873 -12.57 -4.50 -7.44
C LEU A 873 -12.33 -3.01 -7.74
N ARG A 874 -13.41 -2.22 -7.75
CA ARG A 874 -13.39 -0.80 -8.11
C ARG A 874 -12.62 0.02 -7.08
N MET A 875 -11.86 1.02 -7.53
CA MET A 875 -11.23 2.03 -6.65
C MET A 875 -12.25 2.58 -5.64
N GLY A 876 -11.83 2.73 -4.38
CA GLY A 876 -12.70 3.02 -3.24
C GLY A 876 -13.21 1.78 -2.49
N SER A 877 -13.09 0.58 -3.07
CA SER A 877 -13.29 -0.68 -2.32
C SER A 877 -12.18 -0.89 -1.29
N THR A 878 -12.44 -1.69 -0.25
CA THR A 878 -11.41 -2.18 0.67
C THR A 878 -11.41 -3.71 0.75
N LEU A 879 -10.26 -4.30 1.05
CA LEU A 879 -10.12 -5.74 1.28
C LEU A 879 -9.52 -5.98 2.67
N THR A 880 -10.28 -6.61 3.55
CA THR A 880 -9.82 -7.13 4.84
C THR A 880 -9.65 -8.65 4.74
N ILE A 881 -8.48 -9.16 5.10
CA ILE A 881 -8.21 -10.61 5.17
C ILE A 881 -7.99 -11.01 6.64
N VAL A 882 -8.83 -11.91 7.14
CA VAL A 882 -8.71 -12.55 8.46
C VAL A 882 -8.20 -13.97 8.25
N ASN A 883 -6.88 -14.15 8.23
CA ASN A 883 -6.26 -15.44 7.91
C ASN A 883 -5.93 -16.24 9.17
N SER A 884 -6.56 -17.41 9.35
CA SER A 884 -6.15 -18.44 10.31
C SER A 884 -5.53 -19.68 9.63
N GLY A 885 -5.51 -19.71 8.29
CA GLY A 885 -5.01 -20.81 7.48
C GLY A 885 -3.63 -20.54 6.85
N LEU A 886 -3.33 -21.24 5.76
CA LEU A 886 -2.13 -21.07 4.95
C LEU A 886 -2.46 -20.36 3.64
N ILE A 887 -1.84 -19.23 3.35
CA ILE A 887 -1.84 -18.61 2.02
C ILE A 887 -0.48 -18.90 1.36
N ALA A 888 -0.44 -19.52 0.17
CA ALA A 888 0.79 -20.06 -0.42
C ALA A 888 0.90 -19.81 -1.94
N GLY A 889 1.82 -18.93 -2.36
CA GLY A 889 2.13 -18.68 -3.77
C GLY A 889 2.83 -19.86 -4.46
N GLY A 890 2.73 -19.93 -5.79
CA GLY A 890 3.32 -21.00 -6.60
C GLY A 890 4.83 -20.85 -6.78
N GLY A 891 5.59 -21.95 -6.68
CA GLY A 891 7.05 -21.93 -6.84
C GLY A 891 7.47 -21.73 -8.30
N GLY A 892 8.58 -21.03 -8.53
CA GLY A 892 9.08 -20.76 -9.89
C GLY A 892 9.74 -21.97 -10.56
N ASN A 893 9.55 -22.15 -11.87
CA ASN A 893 10.14 -23.24 -12.63
C ASN A 893 11.65 -23.02 -12.86
N GLY A 894 12.45 -24.07 -12.70
CA GLY A 894 13.88 -24.04 -12.98
C GLY A 894 14.20 -23.82 -14.47
N GLY A 895 15.25 -23.06 -14.76
CA GLY A 895 15.70 -22.78 -16.12
C GLY A 895 16.33 -23.99 -16.82
N LYS A 896 16.18 -24.08 -18.15
CA LYS A 896 16.80 -25.13 -18.96
C LYS A 896 18.31 -24.90 -19.06
N GLY A 897 19.09 -25.99 -18.94
CA GLY A 897 20.54 -25.97 -19.15
C GLY A 897 20.96 -25.60 -20.58
N ALA A 898 22.13 -24.98 -20.72
CA ALA A 898 22.65 -24.52 -22.00
C ALA A 898 22.87 -25.67 -23.00
N SER A 899 22.53 -25.41 -24.26
CA SER A 899 22.35 -26.41 -25.32
C SER A 899 23.26 -26.15 -26.53
N VAL A 900 23.52 -27.19 -27.33
CA VAL A 900 24.34 -27.12 -28.55
C VAL A 900 23.52 -27.58 -29.74
N THR A 901 23.30 -26.68 -30.70
CA THR A 901 22.38 -26.88 -31.84
C THR A 901 23.09 -26.97 -33.20
N GLY A 902 24.41 -26.91 -33.20
CA GLY A 902 25.26 -26.93 -34.39
C GLY A 902 26.71 -26.58 -34.06
N CYS A 903 27.60 -26.63 -35.04
CA CYS A 903 29.01 -26.32 -34.85
C CYS A 903 29.36 -24.98 -35.55
N PRO A 904 29.63 -23.88 -34.82
CA PRO A 904 29.75 -23.71 -33.37
C PRO A 904 28.61 -22.85 -32.78
N THR A 905 27.36 -23.33 -32.81
CA THR A 905 26.19 -22.58 -32.32
C THR A 905 25.73 -23.06 -30.95
N TRP A 906 25.87 -22.16 -29.97
CA TRP A 906 25.58 -22.39 -28.56
C TRP A 906 24.32 -21.61 -28.15
N VAL A 907 23.46 -22.24 -27.34
CA VAL A 907 22.29 -21.60 -26.72
C VAL A 907 22.55 -21.52 -25.22
N PRO A 908 22.59 -20.31 -24.61
CA PRO A 908 22.78 -20.12 -23.17
C PRO A 908 21.80 -20.89 -22.28
N GLY A 909 22.13 -21.00 -20.99
CA GLY A 909 21.17 -21.49 -19.99
C GLY A 909 20.03 -20.48 -19.84
N THR A 910 18.78 -20.95 -19.72
CA THR A 910 17.65 -20.03 -19.55
C THR A 910 17.54 -19.58 -18.10
N VAL A 911 17.05 -18.36 -17.91
CA VAL A 911 16.66 -17.83 -16.61
C VAL A 911 15.56 -18.72 -16.00
N GLY A 912 15.57 -18.90 -14.68
CA GLY A 912 14.47 -19.57 -13.95
C GLY A 912 13.28 -18.60 -13.77
N THR A 913 12.04 -19.10 -13.76
CA THR A 913 10.87 -18.22 -13.62
C THR A 913 10.74 -17.69 -12.19
N ALA A 914 10.09 -16.54 -12.03
CA ALA A 914 9.82 -15.98 -10.71
C ALA A 914 8.90 -16.89 -9.86
N GLY A 915 9.02 -16.77 -8.55
CA GLY A 915 8.02 -17.27 -7.60
C GLY A 915 6.78 -16.39 -7.59
N GLY A 916 5.63 -16.99 -7.27
CA GLY A 916 4.33 -16.34 -7.26
C GLY A 916 3.97 -15.73 -5.92
N ASN A 917 3.07 -14.75 -5.93
CA ASN A 917 2.67 -14.05 -4.71
C ASN A 917 1.75 -14.90 -3.83
N ALA A 918 1.75 -14.60 -2.53
CA ALA A 918 0.65 -15.05 -1.67
C ALA A 918 -0.60 -14.18 -1.88
N ILE A 919 -0.47 -12.85 -1.86
CA ILE A 919 -1.56 -11.89 -2.09
C ILE A 919 -1.14 -10.87 -3.16
N ASP A 920 -2.04 -10.51 -4.07
CA ASP A 920 -1.84 -9.46 -5.08
C ASP A 920 -3.09 -8.58 -5.19
N THR A 921 -2.96 -7.25 -5.11
CA THR A 921 -4.14 -6.38 -5.07
C THR A 921 -3.91 -4.97 -5.60
N VAL A 922 -5.00 -4.31 -5.99
CA VAL A 922 -5.07 -2.93 -6.48
C VAL A 922 -5.96 -2.04 -5.59
N VAL A 923 -6.44 -2.55 -4.44
CA VAL A 923 -7.32 -1.84 -3.50
C VAL A 923 -6.76 -1.94 -2.06
N PRO A 924 -6.97 -0.92 -1.20
CA PRO A 924 -6.44 -0.89 0.16
C PRO A 924 -6.66 -2.19 0.94
N LEU A 925 -5.55 -2.76 1.42
CA LEU A 925 -5.50 -4.07 2.06
C LEU A 925 -5.27 -3.95 3.57
N PHE A 926 -6.14 -4.61 4.34
CA PHE A 926 -6.02 -4.83 5.78
C PHE A 926 -5.80 -6.32 6.06
N VAL A 927 -4.78 -6.67 6.86
CA VAL A 927 -4.50 -8.09 7.19
C VAL A 927 -4.44 -8.34 8.69
N PHE A 928 -5.30 -9.26 9.14
CA PHE A 928 -5.30 -9.87 10.47
C PHE A 928 -4.82 -11.32 10.32
N ASN A 929 -3.52 -11.55 10.49
CA ASN A 929 -2.92 -12.86 10.28
C ASN A 929 -2.67 -13.60 11.60
N TYR A 930 -3.46 -14.64 11.83
CA TYR A 930 -3.29 -15.68 12.86
C TYR A 930 -2.67 -16.98 12.29
N GLY A 931 -2.66 -17.12 10.95
CA GLY A 931 -2.09 -18.25 10.21
C GLY A 931 -0.72 -17.96 9.58
N ILE A 932 -0.46 -18.52 8.39
CA ILE A 932 0.83 -18.41 7.68
C ILE A 932 0.63 -17.83 6.27
N VAL A 933 1.46 -16.86 5.87
CA VAL A 933 1.49 -16.29 4.50
C VAL A 933 2.86 -16.54 3.87
N ARG A 934 2.92 -17.32 2.79
CA ARG A 934 4.15 -17.80 2.13
C ARG A 934 4.16 -17.42 0.65
N PRO A 935 5.17 -16.68 0.15
CA PRO A 935 5.36 -16.51 -1.29
C PRO A 935 6.00 -17.76 -1.90
N GLY A 936 5.91 -17.90 -3.22
CA GLY A 936 6.76 -18.81 -3.95
C GLY A 936 8.24 -18.37 -3.92
N GLY A 937 9.15 -19.33 -3.84
CA GLY A 937 10.56 -19.13 -4.14
C GLY A 937 10.82 -19.12 -5.65
N GLY A 938 11.85 -18.41 -6.10
CA GLY A 938 12.22 -18.33 -7.51
C GLY A 938 12.84 -19.63 -8.05
N GLY A 939 12.66 -19.91 -9.34
CA GLY A 939 13.32 -21.05 -10.00
C GLY A 939 14.81 -20.80 -10.18
N GLY A 940 15.64 -21.82 -9.97
CA GLY A 940 17.09 -21.74 -10.22
C GLY A 940 17.41 -21.62 -11.71
N GLY A 941 18.47 -20.91 -12.07
CA GLY A 941 18.88 -20.74 -13.47
C GLY A 941 19.56 -21.97 -14.06
N GLY A 942 19.47 -22.16 -15.37
CA GLY A 942 20.18 -23.25 -16.06
C GLY A 942 21.70 -23.06 -16.08
N GLY A 943 22.48 -24.15 -16.01
CA GLY A 943 23.94 -24.09 -16.17
C GLY A 943 24.35 -23.68 -17.59
N GLY A 944 25.53 -23.07 -17.76
CA GLY A 944 26.07 -22.62 -19.04
C GLY A 944 26.81 -23.69 -19.86
N THR A 945 27.74 -23.27 -20.74
CA THR A 945 28.67 -24.17 -21.48
C THR A 945 30.13 -23.73 -21.32
N THR A 946 31.10 -24.60 -21.66
CA THR A 946 32.52 -24.21 -21.83
C THR A 946 32.94 -24.28 -23.30
N SER A 947 33.97 -23.50 -23.68
CA SER A 947 34.39 -23.30 -25.07
C SER A 947 35.30 -24.39 -25.66
N ILE A 948 35.71 -25.40 -24.88
CA ILE A 948 36.78 -26.36 -25.27
C ILE A 948 36.25 -27.78 -25.54
N ALA A 949 35.08 -28.16 -25.04
CA ALA A 949 34.35 -29.35 -25.48
C ALA A 949 32.85 -29.17 -25.23
N ALA A 950 32.01 -29.92 -25.96
CA ALA A 950 30.56 -29.79 -25.97
C ALA A 950 29.88 -30.34 -24.69
N TYR A 951 30.16 -29.72 -23.53
CA TYR A 951 29.45 -29.99 -22.28
C TYR A 951 28.11 -29.26 -22.27
N LEU A 952 27.02 -29.98 -21.99
CA LEU A 952 25.68 -29.41 -21.84
C LEU A 952 25.47 -28.92 -20.41
N GLY A 953 24.74 -27.82 -20.24
CA GLY A 953 24.40 -27.30 -18.92
C GLY A 953 23.43 -28.22 -18.17
N GLY A 954 23.58 -28.30 -16.85
CA GLY A 954 22.58 -28.87 -15.95
C GLY A 954 21.32 -27.99 -15.88
N GLY A 955 20.17 -28.60 -15.65
CA GLY A 955 18.91 -27.88 -15.45
C GLY A 955 18.84 -27.21 -14.08
N GLY A 956 18.21 -26.04 -13.98
CA GLY A 956 17.97 -25.37 -12.70
C GLY A 956 16.95 -26.11 -11.84
N GLY A 957 17.03 -25.97 -10.52
CA GLY A 957 16.04 -26.54 -9.58
C GLY A 957 14.77 -25.68 -9.52
N GLY A 958 13.62 -26.30 -9.30
CA GLY A 958 12.36 -25.56 -9.11
C GLY A 958 12.27 -24.90 -7.74
N GLY A 959 11.72 -23.69 -7.66
CA GLY A 959 11.52 -22.96 -6.40
C GLY A 959 10.40 -23.56 -5.54
N ALA A 960 10.44 -23.25 -4.24
CA ALA A 960 9.43 -23.70 -3.28
C ALA A 960 8.07 -23.02 -3.51
N GLY A 961 6.95 -23.70 -3.20
CA GLY A 961 5.61 -23.09 -3.24
C GLY A 961 4.49 -24.11 -3.43
N ILE A 962 3.25 -23.63 -3.59
CA ILE A 962 2.07 -24.47 -3.84
C ILE A 962 1.30 -23.92 -5.05
N PRO A 963 1.32 -24.61 -6.22
CA PRO A 963 2.12 -25.79 -6.52
C PRO A 963 3.63 -25.49 -6.52
N ALA A 964 4.45 -26.51 -6.31
CA ALA A 964 5.90 -26.35 -6.29
C ALA A 964 6.46 -26.16 -7.71
N GLY A 965 7.56 -25.41 -7.80
CA GLY A 965 8.24 -25.15 -9.07
C GLY A 965 8.78 -26.43 -9.69
N LEU A 966 8.63 -26.58 -11.00
CA LEU A 966 9.12 -27.73 -11.74
C LEU A 966 10.64 -27.66 -11.95
N ALA A 967 11.24 -28.84 -12.14
CA ALA A 967 12.64 -28.95 -12.53
C ALA A 967 12.91 -28.35 -13.92
N GLY A 968 13.98 -27.58 -14.03
CA GLY A 968 14.54 -27.22 -15.33
C GLY A 968 15.12 -28.46 -16.02
N PRO A 969 14.86 -28.68 -17.33
CA PRO A 969 15.46 -29.77 -18.07
C PRO A 969 16.95 -29.51 -18.34
N ALA A 970 17.70 -30.57 -18.59
CA ALA A 970 19.09 -30.47 -19.03
C ALA A 970 19.22 -29.78 -20.41
N GLY A 971 20.43 -29.31 -20.70
CA GLY A 971 20.80 -28.90 -22.05
C GLY A 971 20.70 -30.06 -23.05
N THR A 972 20.35 -29.72 -24.29
CA THR A 972 20.16 -30.68 -25.39
C THR A 972 21.28 -30.58 -26.42
N LEU A 973 21.78 -31.72 -26.89
CA LEU A 973 22.78 -31.82 -27.95
C LEU A 973 22.10 -32.15 -29.30
N ASN A 974 22.46 -31.42 -30.35
CA ASN A 974 22.19 -31.80 -31.73
C ASN A 974 23.41 -31.43 -32.59
N GLY A 975 24.37 -32.36 -32.75
CA GLY A 975 25.64 -32.10 -33.43
C GLY A 975 26.67 -33.23 -33.30
N CYS A 976 27.83 -33.04 -33.96
CA CYS A 976 28.80 -34.12 -34.26
C CYS A 976 29.78 -34.48 -33.11
N TYR A 977 29.54 -34.05 -31.87
CA TYR A 977 30.48 -34.23 -30.76
C TYR A 977 30.02 -35.31 -29.76
N SER A 978 30.94 -36.20 -29.36
CA SER A 978 30.76 -37.00 -28.15
C SER A 978 30.74 -36.08 -26.92
N SER A 979 29.63 -36.09 -26.18
CA SER A 979 29.38 -35.14 -25.08
C SER A 979 28.91 -35.85 -23.81
N TYR A 980 29.09 -35.17 -22.68
CA TYR A 980 28.47 -35.51 -21.41
C TYR A 980 27.28 -34.56 -21.20
N SER A 981 26.08 -35.11 -21.11
CA SER A 981 24.84 -34.35 -20.97
C SER A 981 24.55 -34.00 -19.51
N GLY A 982 24.27 -32.73 -19.20
CA GLY A 982 23.81 -32.30 -17.88
C GLY A 982 22.66 -33.15 -17.32
N TYR A 983 22.53 -33.26 -15.99
CA TYR A 983 21.29 -33.77 -15.40
C TYR A 983 20.23 -32.65 -15.34
N PRO A 984 18.93 -32.99 -15.41
CA PRO A 984 17.85 -32.07 -15.02
C PRO A 984 18.01 -31.62 -13.56
N GLY A 985 17.34 -30.53 -13.19
CA GLY A 985 17.16 -30.17 -11.78
C GLY A 985 16.22 -31.14 -11.05
N ALA A 986 16.05 -30.91 -9.76
CA ALA A 986 14.90 -31.42 -9.00
C ALA A 986 13.79 -30.36 -8.96
N ALA A 987 12.54 -30.80 -8.86
CA ALA A 987 11.43 -29.91 -8.54
C ALA A 987 11.58 -29.37 -7.11
N GLY A 988 10.93 -28.25 -6.83
CA GLY A 988 10.77 -27.75 -5.47
C GLY A 988 9.77 -28.58 -4.65
N THR A 989 9.54 -28.14 -3.42
CA THR A 989 8.46 -28.65 -2.55
C THR A 989 7.60 -27.49 -2.05
N ALA A 990 6.58 -27.76 -1.22
CA ALA A 990 5.81 -26.71 -0.56
C ALA A 990 6.65 -25.80 0.39
N THR A 991 7.89 -26.19 0.72
CA THR A 991 8.68 -25.54 1.79
C THR A 991 10.15 -25.29 1.47
N LEU A 992 10.73 -26.01 0.51
CA LEU A 992 12.14 -25.99 0.16
C LEU A 992 12.35 -25.99 -1.36
N GLY A 993 13.35 -25.24 -1.82
CA GLY A 993 13.79 -25.18 -3.21
C GLY A 993 14.51 -26.45 -3.68
N GLY A 994 14.21 -26.85 -4.91
CA GLY A 994 14.81 -28.01 -5.56
C GLY A 994 16.29 -27.79 -5.89
N THR A 995 17.08 -28.86 -5.85
CA THR A 995 18.49 -28.82 -6.24
C THR A 995 18.66 -28.65 -7.74
N GLY A 996 19.58 -27.78 -8.17
CA GLY A 996 20.03 -27.74 -9.56
C GLY A 996 20.74 -29.04 -9.97
N GLY A 997 20.62 -29.39 -11.25
CA GLY A 997 21.21 -30.57 -11.85
C GLY A 997 22.72 -30.43 -12.00
N ASN A 998 23.47 -31.46 -11.59
CA ASN A 998 24.92 -31.55 -11.66
C ASN A 998 25.39 -32.36 -12.88
N GLN A 999 26.69 -32.59 -13.04
CA GLN A 999 27.25 -33.71 -13.81
C GLN A 999 28.70 -34.02 -13.40
N TYR A 1000 29.21 -35.17 -13.87
CA TYR A 1000 30.62 -35.56 -13.79
C TYR A 1000 31.52 -34.68 -14.70
N ASN A 1001 32.77 -34.49 -14.27
CA ASN A 1001 33.90 -33.96 -15.05
C ASN A 1001 33.61 -32.67 -15.87
N ASN A 1002 33.56 -31.54 -15.17
CA ASN A 1002 33.61 -30.17 -15.73
C ASN A 1002 32.40 -29.70 -16.58
N ALA A 1003 31.31 -30.46 -16.64
CA ALA A 1003 30.00 -29.91 -17.00
C ALA A 1003 29.44 -29.02 -15.87
N GLN A 1004 28.49 -28.13 -16.20
CA GLN A 1004 28.13 -26.98 -15.36
C GLN A 1004 26.80 -27.17 -14.63
N SER A 1005 26.80 -27.02 -13.31
CA SER A 1005 25.59 -27.15 -12.50
C SER A 1005 24.55 -26.06 -12.79
N GLY A 1006 23.28 -26.46 -12.82
CA GLY A 1006 22.17 -25.51 -12.66
C GLY A 1006 22.14 -24.94 -11.25
N GLY A 1007 21.56 -23.75 -11.09
CA GLY A 1007 21.29 -23.16 -9.79
C GLY A 1007 20.17 -23.89 -9.04
N LYS A 1008 20.17 -23.80 -7.71
CA LYS A 1008 19.05 -24.27 -6.89
C LYS A 1008 17.83 -23.34 -7.04
N GLY A 1009 16.63 -23.90 -6.91
CA GLY A 1009 15.45 -23.09 -6.62
C GLY A 1009 15.57 -22.43 -5.24
N GLY A 1010 14.89 -21.29 -5.07
CA GLY A 1010 14.79 -20.59 -3.80
C GLY A 1010 13.74 -21.21 -2.88
N ASP A 1011 13.93 -21.03 -1.58
CA ASP A 1011 12.93 -21.28 -0.54
C ASP A 1011 11.83 -20.19 -0.59
N PRO A 1012 10.70 -20.33 0.14
CA PRO A 1012 9.56 -19.40 0.04
C PRO A 1012 9.93 -17.93 0.30
N GLY A 1013 9.79 -17.07 -0.71
CA GLY A 1013 10.21 -15.66 -0.64
C GLY A 1013 11.70 -15.41 -0.91
N ILE A 1014 12.47 -16.42 -1.31
CA ILE A 1014 13.89 -16.31 -1.69
C ILE A 1014 14.06 -16.51 -3.21
N ALA A 1015 15.00 -15.77 -3.80
CA ALA A 1015 15.34 -15.89 -5.22
C ALA A 1015 15.92 -17.28 -5.54
N GLY A 1016 15.76 -17.72 -6.79
CA GLY A 1016 16.55 -18.83 -7.31
C GLY A 1016 18.03 -18.47 -7.34
N SER A 1017 18.92 -19.46 -7.20
CA SER A 1017 20.34 -19.27 -7.52
C SER A 1017 20.54 -19.25 -9.03
N SER A 1018 21.48 -18.45 -9.54
CA SER A 1018 21.94 -18.56 -10.93
C SER A 1018 22.69 -19.88 -11.19
N GLY A 1019 22.73 -20.31 -12.45
CA GLY A 1019 23.67 -21.34 -12.90
C GLY A 1019 25.12 -20.83 -12.86
N VAL A 1020 26.08 -21.75 -12.93
CA VAL A 1020 27.52 -21.41 -12.86
C VAL A 1020 28.20 -21.34 -14.24
N ASN A 1021 29.33 -20.63 -14.30
CA ASN A 1021 30.24 -20.47 -15.45
C ASN A 1021 29.60 -19.77 -16.68
N SER A 1022 30.20 -19.90 -17.88
CA SER A 1022 29.95 -19.00 -19.02
C SER A 1022 28.56 -19.15 -19.67
N SER A 1023 27.88 -18.00 -19.81
CA SER A 1023 26.50 -17.86 -20.31
C SER A 1023 25.46 -18.72 -19.55
N PRO A 1024 25.35 -18.57 -18.22
CA PRO A 1024 24.38 -19.30 -17.41
C PRO A 1024 23.03 -18.57 -17.42
N GLY A 1025 21.98 -19.29 -17.04
CA GLY A 1025 20.72 -18.69 -16.65
C GLY A 1025 20.83 -18.02 -15.29
N LEU A 1026 20.22 -16.85 -15.14
CA LEU A 1026 20.01 -16.23 -13.83
C LEU A 1026 18.93 -16.99 -13.04
N GLY A 1027 18.97 -16.89 -11.72
CA GLY A 1027 17.85 -17.32 -10.88
C GLY A 1027 16.63 -16.39 -11.05
N GLY A 1028 15.44 -16.96 -10.93
CA GLY A 1028 14.19 -16.21 -10.90
C GLY A 1028 14.00 -15.44 -9.60
N LEU A 1029 13.27 -14.33 -9.67
CA LEU A 1029 12.93 -13.50 -8.51
C LEU A 1029 12.01 -14.25 -7.52
N PRO A 1030 12.02 -13.90 -6.23
CA PRO A 1030 11.03 -14.40 -5.29
C PRO A 1030 9.63 -13.85 -5.61
N GLY A 1031 8.59 -14.55 -5.15
CA GLY A 1031 7.27 -13.96 -5.01
C GLY A 1031 7.19 -13.06 -3.78
N LEU A 1032 6.19 -12.18 -3.72
CA LEU A 1032 5.94 -11.30 -2.57
C LEU A 1032 4.85 -11.87 -1.66
N ARG A 1033 4.89 -11.55 -0.35
CA ARG A 1033 3.79 -11.90 0.57
C ARG A 1033 2.53 -11.09 0.23
N VAL A 1034 2.72 -9.82 -0.09
CA VAL A 1034 1.72 -8.93 -0.67
C VAL A 1034 2.39 -8.17 -1.82
N ARG A 1035 1.72 -8.06 -2.97
CA ARG A 1035 1.96 -7.01 -3.97
C ARG A 1035 0.77 -6.06 -3.94
N HIS A 1036 1.03 -4.76 -3.87
CA HIS A 1036 -0.01 -3.73 -3.83
C HIS A 1036 0.48 -2.45 -4.50
N HIS A 1037 -0.43 -1.59 -4.94
CA HIS A 1037 -0.15 -0.33 -5.63
C HIS A 1037 -0.56 0.92 -4.81
N GLY A 1038 -0.59 0.81 -3.48
CA GLY A 1038 -0.98 1.88 -2.56
C GLY A 1038 -0.77 1.50 -1.08
N GLN A 1039 -1.56 2.06 -0.16
CA GLN A 1039 -1.45 1.76 1.28
C GLN A 1039 -1.86 0.32 1.64
N VAL A 1040 -1.01 -0.37 2.43
CA VAL A 1040 -1.30 -1.64 3.11
C VAL A 1040 -1.18 -1.42 4.62
N THR A 1041 -2.11 -1.96 5.41
CA THR A 1041 -2.03 -1.92 6.88
C THR A 1041 -2.16 -3.34 7.45
N MET A 1042 -1.24 -3.75 8.32
CA MET A 1042 -1.27 -5.08 8.94
C MET A 1042 -1.27 -4.97 10.46
N PHE A 1043 -2.13 -5.75 11.12
CA PHE A 1043 -2.42 -5.57 12.54
C PHE A 1043 -1.84 -6.65 13.48
N GLN A 1044 -1.30 -7.76 12.95
CA GLN A 1044 -0.54 -8.76 13.73
C GLN A 1044 0.63 -9.36 12.92
N ASN A 1045 1.63 -9.90 13.64
CA ASN A 1045 2.94 -10.29 13.12
C ASN A 1045 2.91 -11.40 12.05
N ILE A 1046 3.77 -11.27 11.03
CA ILE A 1046 4.16 -12.37 10.13
C ILE A 1046 5.39 -13.13 10.68
N SER A 1047 5.38 -13.46 11.97
CA SER A 1047 6.48 -14.18 12.65
C SER A 1047 6.27 -15.70 12.58
N GLY A 1048 6.13 -16.23 11.36
CA GLY A 1048 5.73 -17.62 11.08
C GLY A 1048 6.55 -18.32 9.99
N GLY A 1049 7.83 -17.95 9.82
CA GLY A 1049 8.73 -18.60 8.87
C GLY A 1049 10.08 -17.89 8.73
N THR A 1050 11.16 -18.62 8.95
CA THR A 1050 12.54 -18.09 8.97
C THR A 1050 13.10 -17.79 7.59
N SER A 1051 13.02 -16.55 7.15
CA SER A 1051 13.93 -15.98 6.14
C SER A 1051 13.83 -14.46 6.13
N ALA A 1052 14.93 -13.76 6.44
CA ALA A 1052 15.02 -12.32 6.19
C ALA A 1052 15.26 -12.09 4.69
N GLY A 1053 14.39 -11.30 4.07
CA GLY A 1053 14.51 -10.77 2.72
C GLY A 1053 13.80 -9.41 2.74
N ALA A 1054 14.46 -8.38 2.22
CA ALA A 1054 14.08 -6.99 2.50
C ALA A 1054 12.66 -6.66 2.06
N ASP A 1055 11.96 -5.87 2.87
CA ASP A 1055 10.64 -5.34 2.56
C ASP A 1055 10.71 -4.40 1.35
N GLY A 1056 10.07 -4.81 0.25
CA GLY A 1056 9.83 -3.97 -0.91
C GLY A 1056 8.37 -3.53 -0.93
N VAL A 1057 8.16 -2.24 -0.73
CA VAL A 1057 6.90 -1.51 -1.03
C VAL A 1057 7.08 -0.80 -2.36
#